data_AF-A0A942CLQ6-F1
#
_entry.id   AF-A0A942CLQ6-F1
#
_cell.length_a   1.000
_cell.length_b   1.000
_cell.length_c   1.000
_cell.angle_alpha   90.00
_cell.angle_beta   90.00
_cell.angle_gamma   90.00
#
_symmetry.space_group_name_H-M   'P 1'
#
loop_
_entity.id
_entity.type
_entity.pdbx_description
1 polymer ?
#
loop_
_entity_poly.entity_id
_entity_poly.type
_entity_poly.pdbx_seq_one_letter_code
_entity_poly.pdbx_strand_id
1 'polypeptide(L)'
;MRTAKVSESEPASLAHSEAPLLDAAQRQLDALRAAMDARLAELESALADPAGAASLPKLILDLSRLATSEAQAAARRACLQITSDHEAALLESDARHSAALEGARRESTDLRRALEQAQKRLESVETERHAALEAAREQARLVESERSSRADVDRAVARLERQLEDAQKTLLETQDAAATIERDRGDAAERLGLVQRQLEDTQQRLAREEDANRELTTERLRNRDQLGELELRLEELQAARTTLERELGDERAQARAYAAELERQLTDARKQLASTQDALDAARQEFAAVTNSARQAAAERTESDDRVARLQQQLEEAGRELVELQQQVASGHARAAELAAHHAEAQREIDERNADISRLHADVDQLHTAQQSQADALAEASAALAREADARAQDAAALRERLVQIERLEQQQAETREQLDVVSRQEADLRRQLEALSQQQASTRQDLDSSELERASLRQQLDAMVRERDEARQALDERGTALSEQQRVVAALEEQLASERAVTTDLREALSAPRTADEAEQQALALLRASVADAERRIEALLAAQGALQAGHDALARELHSERDRLAAIAAERDQLSAAREALERSHLALQSEHDALRGVLEQERTALAAATSARSEEAEHEARRSQLAAAEAEAAGNAELERLRADAAAVRSDLASLTQRLAALEAARVQAEDLAIDLQERVDVVERERDAFSLALDTERMTTTDLRAALARAEQAEADARADARPREETRASSRGAAPSSAAGDVELAELTFDEDAEPEKAITLDDSGWENIRMFTRYGFTSPIEIKVNSARATLVDLSVGGCGVRTTLSLKPGDSVRVTLPGDAGPLLCPGAVVWVGDESTAGRERTRRAGIQFTNADEAALEAFIIMRADLKS
;
A
#
# COMPACT_ATOMS: atom_id res chain seq x y z
N MET A 1 -26.17 -46.98 -40.46
CA MET A 1 -26.50 -48.08 -41.40
C MET A 1 -25.97 -47.75 -42.79
N ARG A 2 -24.81 -48.32 -43.16
CA ARG A 2 -24.19 -48.52 -44.49
C ARG A 2 -22.67 -48.59 -44.27
N THR A 3 -22.22 -49.76 -43.83
CA THR A 3 -20.81 -50.12 -43.69
C THR A 3 -20.25 -50.41 -45.08
N ALA A 4 -19.47 -49.48 -45.63
CA ALA A 4 -18.72 -49.68 -46.85
C ALA A 4 -17.58 -50.67 -46.56
N LYS A 5 -17.75 -51.90 -47.07
CA LYS A 5 -16.76 -52.97 -47.04
C LYS A 5 -15.68 -52.62 -48.07
N VAL A 6 -14.61 -51.96 -47.64
CA VAL A 6 -13.43 -51.71 -48.47
C VAL A 6 -12.67 -53.02 -48.58
N SER A 7 -12.64 -53.55 -49.81
CA SER A 7 -11.85 -54.69 -50.23
C SER A 7 -10.36 -54.39 -50.06
N GLU A 8 -9.72 -55.01 -49.08
CA GLU A 8 -8.26 -55.18 -49.03
C GLU A 8 -7.85 -56.03 -50.24
N SER A 9 -7.27 -55.38 -51.26
CA SER A 9 -6.59 -56.06 -52.36
C SER A 9 -5.18 -56.44 -51.91
N GLU A 10 -4.91 -57.75 -51.83
CA GLU A 10 -3.59 -58.33 -51.55
C GLU A 10 -2.50 -57.81 -52.51
N PRO A 11 -1.44 -57.14 -52.03
CA PRO A 11 -0.29 -56.77 -52.87
C PRO A 11 0.84 -57.82 -52.87
N ALA A 12 0.67 -58.98 -52.24
CA ALA A 12 1.77 -59.91 -51.96
C ALA A 12 2.20 -60.84 -53.12
N SER A 13 1.49 -60.85 -54.27
CA SER A 13 1.73 -61.90 -55.29
C SER A 13 2.85 -61.61 -56.30
N LEU A 14 3.39 -60.39 -56.38
CA LEU A 14 4.39 -60.03 -57.40
C LEU A 14 5.86 -60.20 -56.94
N ALA A 15 6.17 -60.03 -55.65
CA ALA A 15 7.55 -60.15 -55.15
C ALA A 15 8.14 -61.57 -55.23
N HIS A 16 7.29 -62.60 -55.41
CA HIS A 16 7.73 -64.00 -55.46
C HIS A 16 8.26 -64.44 -56.84
N SER A 17 8.15 -63.63 -57.89
CA SER A 17 8.56 -64.04 -59.25
C SER A 17 10.04 -63.77 -59.59
N GLU A 18 10.73 -62.88 -58.88
CA GLU A 18 12.10 -62.49 -59.24
C GLU A 18 13.20 -63.31 -58.55
N ALA A 19 12.98 -63.75 -57.31
CA ALA A 19 13.89 -64.63 -56.58
C ALA A 19 14.29 -65.92 -57.36
N PRO A 20 13.36 -66.66 -58.00
CA PRO A 20 13.74 -67.84 -58.79
C PRO A 20 14.53 -67.48 -60.07
N LEU A 21 14.36 -66.27 -60.61
CA LEU A 21 15.10 -65.81 -61.79
C LEU A 21 16.55 -65.45 -61.44
N LEU A 22 16.77 -64.82 -60.29
CA LEU A 22 18.10 -64.51 -59.77
C LEU A 22 18.88 -65.80 -59.45
N ASP A 23 18.23 -66.78 -58.83
CA ASP A 23 18.79 -68.11 -58.56
C ASP A 23 19.12 -68.86 -59.85
N ALA A 24 18.26 -68.79 -60.86
CA ALA A 24 18.51 -69.42 -62.16
C ALA A 24 19.70 -68.77 -62.89
N ALA A 25 19.80 -67.44 -62.87
CA ALA A 25 20.94 -66.71 -63.43
C ALA A 25 22.26 -67.04 -62.72
N GLN A 26 22.20 -67.23 -61.39
CA GLN A 26 23.36 -67.64 -60.61
C GLN A 26 23.84 -69.05 -60.96
N ARG A 27 22.92 -70.02 -61.05
CA ARG A 27 23.26 -71.39 -61.47
C ARG A 27 23.85 -71.45 -62.87
N GLN A 28 23.36 -70.62 -63.80
CA GLN A 28 23.90 -70.53 -65.15
C GLN A 28 25.34 -70.00 -65.16
N LEU A 29 25.63 -68.97 -64.36
CA LEU A 29 26.97 -68.41 -64.22
C LEU A 29 27.95 -69.41 -63.59
N ASP A 30 27.53 -70.13 -62.56
CA ASP A 30 28.35 -71.17 -61.94
C ASP A 30 28.65 -72.33 -62.91
N ALA A 31 27.67 -72.72 -63.74
CA ALA A 31 27.88 -73.72 -64.80
C ALA A 31 28.86 -73.26 -65.88
N LEU A 32 28.82 -71.98 -66.28
CA LEU A 32 29.76 -71.42 -67.26
C LEU A 32 31.19 -71.32 -66.72
N ARG A 33 31.35 -70.95 -65.45
CA ARG A 33 32.65 -70.95 -64.75
C ARG A 33 33.26 -72.34 -64.70
N ALA A 34 32.47 -73.33 -64.28
CA ALA A 34 32.93 -74.72 -64.26
C ALA A 34 33.34 -75.23 -65.67
N ALA A 35 32.62 -74.83 -66.71
CA ALA A 35 32.98 -75.15 -68.10
C ALA A 35 34.27 -74.43 -68.56
N MET A 36 34.49 -73.20 -68.13
CA MET A 36 35.72 -72.46 -68.41
C MET A 36 36.93 -73.09 -67.71
N ASP A 37 36.80 -73.47 -66.43
CA ASP A 37 37.84 -74.15 -65.67
C ASP A 37 38.24 -75.49 -66.34
N ALA A 38 37.25 -76.26 -66.80
CA ALA A 38 37.50 -77.49 -67.54
C ALA A 38 38.27 -77.26 -68.86
N ARG A 39 37.94 -76.19 -69.61
CA ARG A 39 38.65 -75.83 -70.85
C ARG A 39 40.04 -75.26 -70.59
N LEU A 40 40.25 -74.54 -69.49
CA LEU A 40 41.58 -74.09 -69.08
C LEU A 40 42.47 -75.29 -68.74
N ALA A 41 41.95 -76.29 -68.04
CA ALA A 41 42.68 -77.54 -67.78
C ALA A 41 43.04 -78.30 -69.08
N GLU A 42 42.15 -78.34 -70.08
CA GLU A 42 42.46 -78.88 -71.40
C GLU A 42 43.54 -78.07 -72.14
N LEU A 43 43.55 -76.74 -72.00
CA LEU A 43 44.58 -75.87 -72.57
C LEU A 43 45.94 -76.15 -71.97
N GLU A 44 46.00 -76.24 -70.64
CA GLU A 44 47.21 -76.58 -69.90
C GLU A 44 47.75 -77.94 -70.35
N SER A 45 46.88 -78.95 -70.51
CA SER A 45 47.27 -80.26 -71.04
C SER A 45 47.77 -80.21 -72.49
N ALA A 46 47.16 -79.40 -73.35
CA ALA A 46 47.57 -79.24 -74.74
C ALA A 46 48.88 -78.46 -74.90
N LEU A 47 49.16 -77.52 -73.98
CA LEU A 47 50.43 -76.80 -73.91
C LEU A 47 51.58 -77.69 -73.42
N ALA A 48 51.29 -78.71 -72.61
CA ALA A 48 52.27 -79.67 -72.11
C ALA A 48 52.72 -80.72 -73.15
N ASP A 49 51.94 -80.97 -74.22
CA ASP A 49 52.25 -81.93 -75.29
C ASP A 49 52.54 -81.24 -76.65
N PRO A 50 53.78 -81.26 -77.16
CA PRO A 50 54.13 -80.62 -78.43
C PRO A 50 53.43 -81.24 -79.66
N ALA A 51 52.89 -82.46 -79.57
CA ALA A 51 52.08 -83.05 -80.64
C ALA A 51 50.66 -82.46 -80.73
N GLY A 52 50.18 -81.79 -79.68
CA GLY A 52 48.85 -81.16 -79.58
C GLY A 52 48.74 -79.76 -80.18
N ALA A 53 49.80 -79.22 -80.79
CA ALA A 53 49.85 -77.84 -81.27
C ALA A 53 48.73 -77.48 -82.28
N ALA A 54 48.20 -78.46 -83.02
CA ALA A 54 47.12 -78.24 -83.98
C ALA A 54 45.74 -77.94 -83.33
N SER A 55 45.48 -78.36 -82.09
CA SER A 55 44.20 -78.10 -81.38
C SER A 55 44.16 -76.77 -80.63
N LEU A 56 45.31 -76.12 -80.45
CA LEU A 56 45.49 -74.93 -79.63
C LEU A 56 44.65 -73.71 -80.11
N PRO A 57 44.60 -73.38 -81.41
CA PRO A 57 43.77 -72.26 -81.90
C PRO A 57 42.28 -72.47 -81.65
N LYS A 58 41.81 -73.72 -81.76
CA LYS A 58 40.40 -74.07 -81.50
C LYS A 58 40.06 -73.89 -80.03
N LEU A 59 40.96 -74.29 -79.14
CA LEU A 59 40.73 -74.22 -77.70
C LEU A 59 40.78 -72.78 -77.16
N ILE A 60 41.65 -71.93 -77.71
CA ILE A 60 41.64 -70.47 -77.45
C ILE A 60 40.33 -69.85 -77.92
N LEU A 61 39.83 -70.24 -79.10
CA LEU A 61 38.55 -69.75 -79.60
C LEU A 61 37.37 -70.20 -78.71
N ASP A 62 37.37 -71.44 -78.25
CA ASP A 62 36.35 -71.96 -77.35
C ASP A 62 36.40 -71.27 -75.96
N LEU A 63 37.59 -70.98 -75.43
CA LEU A 63 37.77 -70.21 -74.19
C LEU A 63 37.30 -68.75 -74.33
N SER A 64 37.62 -68.07 -75.42
CA SER A 64 37.14 -66.70 -75.66
C SER A 64 35.61 -66.62 -75.78
N ARG A 65 34.98 -67.65 -76.39
CA ARG A 65 33.52 -67.79 -76.42
C ARG A 65 32.93 -68.03 -75.03
N LEU A 66 33.54 -68.92 -74.25
CA LEU A 66 33.12 -69.20 -72.87
C LEU A 66 33.24 -67.96 -71.99
N ALA A 67 34.38 -67.26 -72.03
CA ALA A 67 34.58 -66.00 -71.30
C ALA A 67 33.56 -64.93 -71.70
N THR A 68 33.23 -64.82 -72.99
CA THR A 68 32.17 -63.90 -73.47
C THR A 68 30.80 -64.30 -72.92
N SER A 69 30.48 -65.60 -72.89
CA SER A 69 29.22 -66.09 -72.35
C SER A 69 29.11 -65.93 -70.84
N GLU A 70 30.21 -66.11 -70.09
CA GLU A 70 30.27 -65.87 -68.65
C GLU A 70 30.07 -64.37 -68.35
N ALA A 71 30.76 -63.49 -69.09
CA ALA A 71 30.60 -62.05 -68.94
C ALA A 71 29.16 -61.59 -69.20
N GLN A 72 28.49 -62.18 -70.21
CA GLN A 72 27.07 -61.90 -70.48
C GLN A 72 26.15 -62.44 -69.38
N ALA A 73 26.41 -63.63 -68.85
CA ALA A 73 25.64 -64.19 -67.73
C ALA A 73 25.83 -63.37 -66.44
N ALA A 74 27.05 -62.90 -66.18
CA ALA A 74 27.38 -62.04 -65.04
C ALA A 74 26.67 -60.69 -65.14
N ALA A 75 26.69 -60.06 -66.33
CA ALA A 75 25.97 -58.82 -66.57
C ALA A 75 24.45 -58.99 -66.38
N ARG A 76 23.86 -60.09 -66.87
CA ARG A 76 22.43 -60.38 -66.68
C ARG A 76 22.07 -60.55 -65.21
N ARG A 77 22.86 -61.30 -64.44
CA ARG A 77 22.66 -61.45 -62.99
C ARG A 77 22.76 -60.09 -62.28
N ALA A 78 23.76 -59.29 -62.62
CA ALA A 78 23.92 -57.96 -62.03
C ALA A 78 22.71 -57.05 -62.32
N CYS A 79 22.19 -57.07 -63.56
CA CYS A 79 20.97 -56.34 -63.89
C CYS A 79 19.75 -56.81 -63.08
N LEU A 80 19.54 -58.12 -62.92
CA LEU A 80 18.44 -58.68 -62.11
C LEU A 80 18.58 -58.34 -60.62
N GLN A 81 19.82 -58.32 -60.11
CA GLN A 81 20.07 -57.91 -58.73
C GLN A 81 19.69 -56.45 -58.52
N ILE A 82 20.13 -55.56 -59.42
CA ILE A 82 19.82 -54.13 -59.36
C ILE A 82 18.31 -53.88 -59.44
N THR A 83 17.57 -54.61 -60.27
CA THR A 83 16.09 -54.46 -60.33
C THR A 83 15.47 -54.92 -59.01
N SER A 84 15.87 -56.07 -58.48
CA SER A 84 15.33 -56.57 -57.21
C SER A 84 15.63 -55.63 -56.02
N ASP A 85 16.84 -55.07 -55.96
CA ASP A 85 17.24 -54.13 -54.91
C ASP A 85 16.48 -52.80 -55.05
N HIS A 86 16.23 -52.35 -56.29
CA HIS A 86 15.45 -51.15 -56.55
C HIS A 86 13.97 -51.31 -56.16
N GLU A 87 13.36 -52.45 -56.48
CA GLU A 87 11.99 -52.77 -56.09
C GLU A 87 11.84 -52.89 -54.56
N ALA A 88 12.81 -53.53 -53.89
CA ALA A 88 12.84 -53.59 -52.43
C ALA A 88 12.92 -52.18 -51.80
N ALA A 89 13.77 -51.29 -52.36
CA ALA A 89 13.89 -49.91 -51.89
C ALA A 89 12.61 -49.09 -52.13
N LEU A 90 11.91 -49.31 -53.25
CA LEU A 90 10.62 -48.67 -53.52
C LEU A 90 9.54 -49.13 -52.53
N LEU A 91 9.44 -50.43 -52.26
CA LEU A 91 8.50 -50.98 -51.29
C LEU A 91 8.78 -50.47 -49.87
N GLU A 92 10.05 -50.38 -49.48
CA GLU A 92 10.43 -49.80 -48.19
C GLU A 92 10.09 -48.31 -48.11
N SER A 93 10.32 -47.56 -49.19
CA SER A 93 9.91 -46.17 -49.30
C SER A 93 8.39 -46.03 -49.15
N ASP A 94 7.60 -46.83 -49.87
CA ASP A 94 6.14 -46.78 -49.80
C ASP A 94 5.61 -47.15 -48.41
N ALA A 95 6.22 -48.15 -47.76
CA ALA A 95 5.90 -48.51 -46.38
C ALA A 95 6.17 -47.36 -45.40
N ARG A 96 7.30 -46.67 -45.56
CA ARG A 96 7.64 -45.48 -44.75
C ARG A 96 6.67 -44.33 -44.99
N HIS A 97 6.28 -44.07 -46.24
CA HIS A 97 5.30 -43.02 -46.57
C HIS A 97 3.91 -43.35 -46.01
N SER A 98 3.48 -44.62 -46.09
CA SER A 98 2.21 -45.05 -45.50
C SER A 98 2.21 -44.89 -43.98
N ALA A 99 3.28 -45.31 -43.31
CA ALA A 99 3.43 -45.14 -41.86
C ALA A 99 3.43 -43.65 -41.44
N ALA A 100 4.09 -42.78 -42.21
CA ALA A 100 4.09 -41.34 -41.98
C ALA A 100 2.69 -40.72 -42.16
N LEU A 101 1.95 -41.13 -43.19
CA LEU A 101 0.57 -40.69 -43.42
C LEU A 101 -0.38 -41.16 -42.31
N GLU A 102 -0.22 -42.38 -41.81
CA GLU A 102 -0.97 -42.86 -40.66
C GLU A 102 -0.64 -42.10 -39.38
N GLY A 103 0.63 -41.78 -39.16
CA GLY A 103 1.07 -40.91 -38.05
C GLY A 103 0.39 -39.55 -38.12
N ALA A 104 0.46 -38.87 -39.27
CA ALA A 104 -0.17 -37.57 -39.48
C ALA A 104 -1.70 -37.62 -39.30
N ARG A 105 -2.36 -38.71 -39.71
CA ARG A 105 -3.81 -38.90 -39.48
C ARG A 105 -4.14 -39.04 -37.99
N ARG A 106 -3.33 -39.79 -37.23
CA ARG A 106 -3.50 -39.93 -35.77
C ARG A 106 -3.32 -38.58 -35.07
N GLU A 107 -2.26 -37.84 -35.40
CA GLU A 107 -2.02 -36.50 -34.88
C GLU A 107 -3.16 -35.54 -35.22
N SER A 108 -3.68 -35.57 -36.46
CA SER A 108 -4.84 -34.77 -36.85
C SER A 108 -6.10 -35.11 -36.04
N THR A 109 -6.34 -36.40 -35.75
CA THR A 109 -7.48 -36.81 -34.91
C THR A 109 -7.31 -36.40 -33.45
N ASP A 110 -6.10 -36.45 -32.91
CA ASP A 110 -5.82 -36.05 -31.53
C ASP A 110 -5.91 -34.52 -31.37
N LEU A 111 -5.43 -33.75 -32.36
CA LEU A 111 -5.62 -32.30 -32.41
C LEU A 111 -7.10 -31.90 -32.48
N ARG A 112 -7.92 -32.63 -33.27
CA ARG A 112 -9.38 -32.39 -33.31
C ARG A 112 -10.04 -32.66 -31.96
N ARG A 113 -9.69 -33.77 -31.29
CA ARG A 113 -10.19 -34.05 -29.93
C ARG A 113 -9.76 -33.00 -28.92
N ALA A 114 -8.51 -32.54 -28.98
CA ALA A 114 -8.01 -31.49 -28.09
C ALA A 114 -8.75 -30.16 -28.32
N LEU A 115 -9.04 -29.82 -29.59
CA LEU A 115 -9.80 -28.63 -29.94
C LEU A 115 -11.26 -28.72 -29.45
N GLU A 116 -11.92 -29.86 -29.62
CA GLU A 116 -13.27 -30.10 -29.07
C GLU A 116 -13.30 -30.02 -27.53
N GLN A 117 -12.27 -30.53 -26.85
CA GLN A 117 -12.14 -30.41 -25.40
C GLN A 117 -11.92 -28.96 -24.95
N ALA A 118 -11.11 -28.19 -25.69
CA ALA A 118 -10.89 -26.78 -25.42
C ALA A 118 -12.17 -25.95 -25.62
N GLN A 119 -12.94 -26.24 -26.68
CA GLN A 119 -14.24 -25.61 -26.93
C GLN A 119 -15.24 -25.88 -25.81
N LYS A 120 -15.35 -27.14 -25.34
CA LYS A 120 -16.24 -27.47 -24.21
C LYS A 120 -15.84 -26.77 -22.91
N ARG A 121 -14.54 -26.59 -22.65
CA ARG A 121 -14.07 -25.84 -21.47
C ARG A 121 -14.37 -24.34 -21.59
N LEU A 122 -14.33 -23.80 -22.80
CA LEU A 122 -14.70 -22.41 -23.03
C LEU A 122 -16.20 -22.21 -22.79
N GLU A 123 -17.04 -23.09 -23.35
CA GLU A 123 -18.50 -23.08 -23.13
C GLU A 123 -18.84 -23.18 -21.63
N SER A 124 -18.17 -24.06 -20.87
CA SER A 124 -18.41 -24.17 -19.42
C SER A 124 -18.05 -22.88 -18.69
N VAL A 125 -16.90 -22.27 -18.99
CA VAL A 125 -16.48 -21.00 -18.38
C VAL A 125 -17.42 -19.85 -18.75
N GLU A 126 -17.92 -19.81 -19.98
CA GLU A 126 -18.91 -18.82 -20.40
C GLU A 126 -20.23 -19.00 -19.65
N THR A 127 -20.71 -20.23 -19.46
CA THR A 127 -21.92 -20.49 -18.66
C THR A 127 -21.75 -20.12 -17.19
N GLU A 128 -20.60 -20.43 -16.59
CA GLU A 128 -20.28 -20.03 -15.21
C GLU A 128 -20.20 -18.50 -15.07
N ARG A 129 -19.59 -17.81 -16.04
CA ARG A 129 -19.54 -16.35 -16.07
C ARG A 129 -20.93 -15.74 -16.20
N HIS A 130 -21.80 -16.31 -17.03
CA HIS A 130 -23.18 -15.85 -17.16
C HIS A 130 -23.96 -16.04 -15.86
N ALA A 131 -23.85 -17.20 -15.21
CA ALA A 131 -24.47 -17.45 -13.92
C ALA A 131 -23.95 -16.49 -12.83
N ALA A 132 -22.64 -16.23 -12.79
CA ALA A 132 -22.06 -15.28 -11.85
C ALA A 132 -22.53 -13.83 -12.09
N LEU A 133 -22.69 -13.42 -13.34
CA LEU A 133 -23.23 -12.10 -13.70
C LEU A 133 -24.71 -11.96 -13.32
N GLU A 134 -25.51 -13.03 -13.48
CA GLU A 134 -26.91 -13.03 -13.04
C GLU A 134 -27.01 -12.95 -11.51
N ALA A 135 -26.23 -13.75 -10.78
CA ALA A 135 -26.16 -13.68 -9.32
C ALA A 135 -25.72 -12.28 -8.83
N ALA A 136 -24.75 -11.65 -9.49
CA ALA A 136 -24.32 -10.29 -9.17
C ALA A 136 -25.42 -9.24 -9.43
N ARG A 137 -26.22 -9.40 -10.49
CA ARG A 137 -27.37 -8.53 -10.78
C ARG A 137 -28.48 -8.69 -9.76
N GLU A 138 -28.74 -9.91 -9.29
CA GLU A 138 -29.71 -10.16 -8.22
C GLU A 138 -29.26 -9.56 -6.89
N GLN A 139 -27.98 -9.71 -6.53
CA GLN A 139 -27.41 -9.04 -5.36
C GLN A 139 -27.51 -7.52 -5.47
N ALA A 140 -27.25 -6.93 -6.65
CA ALA A 140 -27.40 -5.50 -6.86
C ALA A 140 -28.85 -5.03 -6.65
N ARG A 141 -29.84 -5.80 -7.13
CA ARG A 141 -31.27 -5.52 -6.91
C ARG A 141 -31.66 -5.61 -5.44
N LEU A 142 -31.13 -6.60 -4.71
CA LEU A 142 -31.37 -6.72 -3.26
C LEU A 142 -30.81 -5.51 -2.51
N VAL A 143 -29.57 -5.10 -2.80
CA VAL A 143 -28.96 -3.90 -2.19
C VAL A 143 -29.75 -2.63 -2.54
N GLU A 144 -30.26 -2.51 -3.76
CA GLU A 144 -31.09 -1.36 -4.15
C GLU A 144 -32.44 -1.35 -3.42
N SER A 145 -33.05 -2.52 -3.19
CA SER A 145 -34.25 -2.65 -2.37
C SER A 145 -34.01 -2.35 -0.88
N GLU A 146 -32.84 -2.71 -0.34
CA GLU A 146 -32.45 -2.35 1.03
C GLU A 146 -32.18 -0.85 1.16
N ARG A 147 -31.60 -0.23 0.13
CA ARG A 147 -31.39 1.23 0.10
C ARG A 147 -32.71 1.98 0.04
N SER A 148 -33.69 1.50 -0.73
CA SER A 148 -35.01 2.14 -0.77
C SER A 148 -35.75 1.98 0.55
N SER A 149 -35.69 0.80 1.20
CA SER A 149 -36.27 0.60 2.52
C SER A 149 -35.58 1.45 3.59
N ARG A 150 -34.25 1.58 3.55
CA ARG A 150 -33.51 2.49 4.45
C ARG A 150 -33.93 3.95 4.24
N ALA A 151 -34.07 4.40 2.99
CA ALA A 151 -34.55 5.75 2.70
C ALA A 151 -35.99 6.00 3.19
N ASP A 152 -36.85 4.97 3.20
CA ASP A 152 -38.20 5.05 3.79
C ASP A 152 -38.14 5.14 5.32
N VAL A 153 -37.24 4.38 5.96
CA VAL A 153 -36.97 4.46 7.40
C VAL A 153 -36.43 5.84 7.78
N ASP A 154 -35.46 6.38 7.03
CA ASP A 154 -34.92 7.72 7.27
C ASP A 154 -36.01 8.80 7.14
N ARG A 155 -36.93 8.64 6.19
CA ARG A 155 -38.11 9.52 6.07
C ARG A 155 -39.11 9.37 7.22
N ALA A 156 -39.22 8.19 7.84
CA ALA A 156 -40.03 7.99 9.04
C ALA A 156 -39.35 8.61 10.27
N VAL A 157 -38.04 8.40 10.40
CA VAL A 157 -37.16 9.00 11.41
C VAL A 157 -37.27 10.52 11.40
N ALA A 158 -37.09 11.18 10.25
CA ALA A 158 -37.15 12.63 10.14
C ALA A 158 -38.55 13.18 10.48
N ARG A 159 -39.61 12.38 10.27
CA ARG A 159 -40.97 12.75 10.70
C ARG A 159 -41.12 12.66 12.22
N LEU A 160 -40.59 11.61 12.84
CA LEU A 160 -40.60 11.43 14.29
C LEU A 160 -39.76 12.48 15.01
N GLU A 161 -38.59 12.83 14.47
CA GLU A 161 -37.73 13.89 15.01
C GLU A 161 -38.43 15.24 15.00
N ARG A 162 -39.09 15.62 13.90
CA ARG A 162 -39.91 16.84 13.86
C ARG A 162 -41.05 16.82 14.86
N GLN A 163 -41.74 15.68 15.00
CA GLN A 163 -42.80 15.54 16.01
C GLN A 163 -42.26 15.68 17.44
N LEU A 164 -41.03 15.21 17.69
CA LEU A 164 -40.38 15.28 18.99
C LEU A 164 -39.87 16.70 19.28
N GLU A 165 -39.32 17.40 18.29
CA GLU A 165 -38.97 18.82 18.37
C GLU A 165 -40.21 19.70 18.61
N ASP A 166 -41.30 19.47 17.88
CA ASP A 166 -42.56 20.17 18.09
C ASP A 166 -43.11 19.89 19.50
N ALA A 167 -43.06 18.64 19.97
CA ALA A 167 -43.47 18.29 21.32
C ALA A 167 -42.58 18.95 22.40
N GLN A 168 -41.26 18.96 22.22
CA GLN A 168 -40.32 19.63 23.12
C GLN A 168 -40.55 21.14 23.15
N LYS A 169 -40.83 21.75 21.99
CA LYS A 169 -41.17 23.17 21.91
C LYS A 169 -42.46 23.48 22.66
N THR A 170 -43.50 22.66 22.48
CA THR A 170 -44.75 22.84 23.26
C THR A 170 -44.51 22.64 24.76
N LEU A 171 -43.64 21.71 25.14
CA LEU A 171 -43.29 21.50 26.55
C LEU A 171 -42.55 22.71 27.13
N LEU A 172 -41.58 23.28 26.41
CA LEU A 172 -40.90 24.52 26.78
C LEU A 172 -41.86 25.69 26.89
N GLU A 173 -42.77 25.86 25.93
CA GLU A 173 -43.82 26.89 25.98
C GLU A 173 -44.74 26.70 27.21
N THR A 174 -45.07 25.46 27.56
CA THR A 174 -45.85 25.18 28.79
C THR A 174 -45.04 25.37 30.07
N GLN A 175 -43.73 25.12 30.07
CA GLN A 175 -42.84 25.35 31.20
C GLN A 175 -42.63 26.85 31.43
N ASP A 176 -42.47 27.65 30.37
CA ASP A 176 -42.39 29.10 30.45
C ASP A 176 -43.73 29.71 30.90
N ALA A 177 -44.86 29.16 30.44
CA ALA A 177 -46.18 29.52 30.94
C ALA A 177 -46.35 29.15 32.43
N ALA A 178 -45.82 28.01 32.88
CA ALA A 178 -45.84 27.64 34.29
C ALA A 178 -44.94 28.55 35.15
N ALA A 179 -43.75 28.88 34.67
CA ALA A 179 -42.81 29.77 35.35
C ALA A 179 -43.33 31.21 35.45
N THR A 180 -44.06 31.68 34.44
CA THR A 180 -44.76 32.97 34.51
C THR A 180 -45.90 32.95 35.53
N ILE A 181 -46.69 31.88 35.59
CA ILE A 181 -47.72 31.69 36.62
C ILE A 181 -47.10 31.62 38.03
N GLU A 182 -45.93 31.00 38.20
CA GLU A 182 -45.22 30.95 39.47
C GLU A 182 -44.67 32.31 39.90
N ARG A 183 -44.13 33.10 38.96
CA ARG A 183 -43.75 34.50 39.24
C ARG A 183 -44.95 35.35 39.62
N ASP A 184 -46.06 35.23 38.90
CA ASP A 184 -47.30 35.94 39.21
C ASP A 184 -47.86 35.54 40.59
N ARG A 185 -47.71 34.28 40.98
CA ARG A 185 -48.03 33.79 42.34
C ARG A 185 -47.09 34.36 43.40
N GLY A 186 -45.80 34.46 43.10
CA GLY A 186 -44.80 35.12 43.95
C GLY A 186 -45.15 36.59 44.18
N ASP A 187 -45.42 37.33 43.10
CA ASP A 187 -45.81 38.74 43.15
C ASP A 187 -47.14 38.93 43.90
N ALA A 188 -48.11 38.02 43.73
CA ALA A 188 -49.35 38.03 44.48
C ALA A 188 -49.14 37.74 45.98
N ALA A 189 -48.23 36.85 46.32
CA ALA A 189 -47.86 36.55 47.70
C ALA A 189 -47.12 37.72 48.37
N GLU A 190 -46.24 38.41 47.65
CA GLU A 190 -45.59 39.64 48.13
C GLU A 190 -46.59 40.78 48.33
N ARG A 191 -47.56 40.95 47.41
CA ARG A 191 -48.66 41.91 47.58
C ARG A 191 -49.53 41.56 48.78
N LEU A 192 -49.83 40.29 49.00
CA LEU A 192 -50.55 39.84 50.21
C LEU A 192 -49.75 40.11 51.48
N GLY A 193 -48.43 39.88 51.46
CA GLY A 193 -47.54 40.20 52.58
C GLY A 193 -47.48 41.71 52.87
N LEU A 194 -47.48 42.56 51.84
CA LEU A 194 -47.56 44.02 51.98
C LEU A 194 -48.91 44.46 52.55
N VAL A 195 -50.02 43.89 52.07
CA VAL A 195 -51.36 44.17 52.59
C VAL A 195 -51.50 43.70 54.04
N GLN A 196 -50.92 42.55 54.40
CA GLN A 196 -50.88 42.09 55.79
C GLN A 196 -50.07 43.02 56.69
N ARG A 197 -48.90 43.49 56.26
CA ARG A 197 -48.11 44.48 57.01
C ARG A 197 -48.86 45.82 57.14
N GLN A 198 -49.57 46.25 56.09
CA GLN A 198 -50.43 47.43 56.16
C GLN A 198 -51.62 47.23 57.11
N LEU A 199 -52.18 46.03 57.17
CA LEU A 199 -53.22 45.67 58.12
C LEU A 199 -52.70 45.67 59.55
N GLU A 200 -51.51 45.12 59.79
CA GLU A 200 -50.85 45.14 61.09
C GLU A 200 -50.50 46.56 61.53
N ASP A 201 -49.99 47.39 60.62
CA ASP A 201 -49.66 48.80 60.91
C ASP A 201 -50.92 49.64 61.16
N THR A 202 -52.01 49.39 60.43
CA THR A 202 -53.31 50.04 60.69
C THR A 202 -53.95 49.56 62.00
N GLN A 203 -53.80 48.29 62.35
CA GLN A 203 -54.24 47.76 63.66
C GLN A 203 -53.40 48.33 64.81
N GLN A 204 -52.08 48.49 64.63
CA GLN A 204 -51.22 49.14 65.62
C GLN A 204 -51.52 50.63 65.75
N ARG A 205 -51.82 51.32 64.65
CA ARG A 205 -52.27 52.72 64.69
C ARG A 205 -53.62 52.86 65.38
N LEU A 206 -54.55 51.93 65.13
CA LEU A 206 -55.84 51.90 65.82
C LEU A 206 -55.65 51.66 67.32
N ALA A 207 -54.79 50.72 67.73
CA ALA A 207 -54.49 50.48 69.13
C ALA A 207 -53.86 51.72 69.81
N ARG A 208 -52.94 52.41 69.13
CA ARG A 208 -52.36 53.67 69.62
C ARG A 208 -53.39 54.80 69.71
N GLU A 209 -54.31 54.89 68.75
CA GLU A 209 -55.43 55.85 68.78
C GLU A 209 -56.43 55.53 69.89
N GLU A 210 -56.69 54.25 70.15
CA GLU A 210 -57.53 53.81 71.27
C GLU A 210 -56.87 54.11 72.63
N ASP A 211 -55.57 53.87 72.76
CA ASP A 211 -54.81 54.21 73.96
C ASP A 211 -54.69 55.72 74.16
N ALA A 212 -54.45 56.49 73.09
CA ALA A 212 -54.47 57.95 73.13
C ALA A 212 -55.87 58.49 73.48
N ASN A 213 -56.95 57.87 72.99
CA ASN A 213 -58.31 58.23 73.40
C ASN A 213 -58.59 57.87 74.86
N ARG A 214 -58.08 56.74 75.37
CA ARG A 214 -58.15 56.39 76.79
C ARG A 214 -57.42 57.43 77.62
N GLU A 215 -56.20 57.81 77.24
CA GLU A 215 -55.44 58.88 77.89
C GLU A 215 -56.19 60.21 77.86
N LEU A 216 -56.71 60.63 76.71
CA LEU A 216 -57.53 61.85 76.59
C LEU A 216 -58.80 61.79 77.43
N THR A 217 -59.45 60.63 77.59
CA THR A 217 -60.58 60.51 78.51
C THR A 217 -60.16 60.61 79.97
N THR A 218 -59.00 60.07 80.35
CA THR A 218 -58.45 60.25 81.70
C THR A 218 -58.00 61.68 81.97
N GLU A 219 -57.43 62.36 80.98
CA GLU A 219 -57.12 63.80 81.06
C GLU A 219 -58.38 64.65 81.13
N ARG A 220 -59.45 64.31 80.40
CA ARG A 220 -60.73 65.02 80.51
C ARG A 220 -61.37 64.82 81.88
N LEU A 221 -61.24 63.65 82.48
CA LEU A 221 -61.66 63.41 83.87
C LEU A 221 -60.83 64.24 84.85
N ARG A 222 -59.49 64.24 84.72
CA ARG A 222 -58.60 65.09 85.53
C ARG A 222 -58.88 66.57 85.36
N ASN A 223 -59.09 67.03 84.14
CA ASN A 223 -59.41 68.44 83.84
C ASN A 223 -60.80 68.80 84.37
N ARG A 224 -61.75 67.87 84.39
CA ARG A 224 -63.06 68.05 85.03
C ARG A 224 -62.93 68.14 86.54
N ASP A 225 -62.10 67.30 87.15
CA ASP A 225 -61.83 67.36 88.59
C ASP A 225 -61.08 68.65 88.96
N GLN A 226 -60.12 69.09 88.14
CA GLN A 226 -59.43 70.38 88.28
C GLN A 226 -60.39 71.56 88.06
N LEU A 227 -61.33 71.47 87.12
CA LEU A 227 -62.39 72.47 86.96
C LEU A 227 -63.28 72.51 88.19
N GLY A 228 -63.64 71.36 88.77
CA GLY A 228 -64.36 71.30 90.04
C GLY A 228 -63.58 71.93 91.20
N GLU A 229 -62.27 71.69 91.31
CA GLU A 229 -61.41 72.35 92.29
C GLU A 229 -61.29 73.86 92.05
N LEU A 230 -61.22 74.29 90.79
CA LEU A 230 -61.17 75.70 90.43
C LEU A 230 -62.51 76.40 90.66
N GLU A 231 -63.63 75.73 90.44
CA GLU A 231 -64.98 76.20 90.79
C GLU A 231 -65.12 76.34 92.30
N LEU A 232 -64.65 75.34 93.08
CA LEU A 232 -64.63 75.42 94.54
C LEU A 232 -63.75 76.57 95.04
N ARG A 233 -62.57 76.78 94.44
CA ARG A 233 -61.71 77.94 94.73
C ARG A 233 -62.34 79.25 94.31
N LEU A 234 -63.12 79.28 93.24
CA LEU A 234 -63.88 80.45 92.82
C LEU A 234 -65.00 80.77 93.81
N GLU A 235 -65.69 79.75 94.34
CA GLU A 235 -66.67 79.91 95.40
C GLU A 235 -66.01 80.37 96.71
N GLU A 236 -64.85 79.82 97.09
CA GLU A 236 -64.06 80.28 98.24
C GLU A 236 -63.58 81.72 98.05
N LEU A 237 -63.12 82.10 96.85
CA LEU A 237 -62.70 83.45 96.53
C LEU A 237 -63.89 84.42 96.45
N GLN A 238 -65.06 83.96 96.01
CA GLN A 238 -66.30 84.74 96.04
C GLN A 238 -66.81 84.93 97.47
N ALA A 239 -66.74 83.89 98.31
CA ALA A 239 -67.02 83.99 99.73
C ALA A 239 -66.04 84.97 100.39
N ALA A 240 -64.74 84.81 100.20
CA ALA A 240 -63.70 85.72 100.69
C ALA A 240 -63.89 87.16 100.17
N ARG A 241 -64.33 87.33 98.92
CA ARG A 241 -64.69 88.64 98.35
C ARG A 241 -65.91 89.24 99.05
N THR A 242 -66.94 88.46 99.36
CA THR A 242 -68.09 88.98 100.13
C THR A 242 -67.71 89.34 101.58
N THR A 243 -66.76 88.61 102.18
CA THR A 243 -66.19 88.96 103.49
C THR A 243 -65.37 90.25 103.40
N LEU A 244 -64.52 90.38 102.39
CA LEU A 244 -63.75 91.59 102.11
C LEU A 244 -64.65 92.78 101.74
N GLU A 245 -65.74 92.59 101.00
CA GLU A 245 -66.70 93.66 100.70
C GLU A 245 -67.45 94.11 101.97
N ARG A 246 -67.65 93.21 102.93
CA ARG A 246 -68.19 93.52 104.25
C ARG A 246 -67.17 94.27 105.12
N GLU A 247 -65.93 93.78 105.19
CA GLU A 247 -64.82 94.44 105.89
C GLU A 247 -64.52 95.83 105.28
N LEU A 248 -64.58 95.96 103.95
CA LEU A 248 -64.38 97.22 103.24
C LEU A 248 -65.62 98.13 103.36
N GLY A 249 -66.80 97.57 103.64
CA GLY A 249 -67.99 98.32 104.07
C GLY A 249 -67.85 98.87 105.50
N ASP A 250 -67.31 98.07 106.41
CA ASP A 250 -67.04 98.44 107.80
C ASP A 250 -65.87 99.45 107.89
N GLU A 251 -64.82 99.29 107.08
CA GLU A 251 -63.73 100.26 106.91
C GLU A 251 -64.20 101.55 106.22
N ARG A 252 -65.12 101.49 105.25
CA ARG A 252 -65.73 102.70 104.66
C ARG A 252 -66.64 103.43 105.65
N ALA A 253 -67.28 102.73 106.59
CA ALA A 253 -68.01 103.34 107.69
C ALA A 253 -67.06 103.98 108.72
N GLN A 254 -65.93 103.34 109.03
CA GLN A 254 -64.88 103.90 109.89
C GLN A 254 -64.14 105.08 109.22
N ALA A 255 -63.88 105.03 107.92
CA ALA A 255 -63.28 106.12 107.14
C ALA A 255 -64.22 107.31 106.98
N ARG A 256 -65.55 107.11 106.94
CA ARG A 256 -66.53 108.21 106.98
C ARG A 256 -66.60 108.89 108.35
N ALA A 257 -66.44 108.13 109.44
CA ALA A 257 -66.31 108.69 110.78
C ALA A 257 -64.99 109.46 110.95
N TYR A 258 -63.89 108.95 110.39
CA TYR A 258 -62.57 109.60 110.40
C TYR A 258 -62.47 110.80 109.42
N ALA A 259 -63.22 110.80 108.31
CA ALA A 259 -63.31 111.91 107.37
C ALA A 259 -64.09 113.11 107.94
N ALA A 260 -65.13 112.87 108.76
CA ALA A 260 -65.81 113.94 109.50
C ALA A 260 -64.88 114.60 110.56
N GLU A 261 -63.96 113.83 111.14
CA GLU A 261 -62.92 114.32 112.05
C GLU A 261 -61.82 115.11 111.30
N LEU A 262 -61.44 114.68 110.08
CA LEU A 262 -60.45 115.34 109.21
C LEU A 262 -60.98 116.61 108.51
N GLU A 263 -62.27 116.70 108.18
CA GLU A 263 -62.88 117.95 107.68
C GLU A 263 -62.83 119.08 108.72
N ARG A 264 -62.87 118.72 110.01
CA ARG A 264 -62.66 119.63 111.14
C ARG A 264 -61.19 120.11 111.25
N GLN A 265 -60.23 119.29 110.83
CA GLN A 265 -58.80 119.59 110.83
C GLN A 265 -58.34 120.30 109.52
N LEU A 266 -59.03 120.10 108.40
CA LEU A 266 -58.76 120.74 107.10
C LEU A 266 -59.18 122.21 107.03
N THR A 267 -60.09 122.66 107.89
CA THR A 267 -60.31 124.10 108.13
C THR A 267 -59.11 124.78 108.80
N ASP A 268 -58.32 124.04 109.58
CA ASP A 268 -57.14 124.57 110.27
C ASP A 268 -55.86 124.46 109.41
N ALA A 269 -55.75 123.46 108.52
CA ALA A 269 -54.58 123.27 107.63
C ALA A 269 -54.58 124.12 106.34
N ARG A 270 -55.73 124.64 105.90
CA ARG A 270 -55.82 125.59 104.75
C ARG A 270 -55.08 126.92 104.99
N LYS A 271 -54.66 127.21 106.22
CA LYS A 271 -53.79 128.35 106.54
C LYS A 271 -52.30 128.11 106.25
N GLN A 272 -51.86 126.89 105.93
CA GLN A 272 -50.42 126.55 105.85
C GLN A 272 -49.92 126.11 104.45
N LEU A 273 -50.79 125.82 103.47
CA LEU A 273 -50.39 125.29 102.15
C LEU A 273 -50.17 126.34 101.05
N ALA A 274 -49.79 127.56 101.42
CA ALA A 274 -49.40 128.61 100.47
C ALA A 274 -47.89 128.61 100.16
N SER A 275 -47.09 127.71 100.74
CA SER A 275 -45.65 127.98 100.92
C SER A 275 -44.65 127.01 100.28
N THR A 276 -45.01 126.02 99.48
CA THR A 276 -43.99 125.06 98.96
C THR A 276 -44.23 124.60 97.52
N GLN A 277 -44.68 125.50 96.67
CA GLN A 277 -44.88 125.27 95.24
C GLN A 277 -43.64 125.63 94.38
N ASP A 278 -42.49 125.90 95.01
CA ASP A 278 -41.28 126.48 94.38
C ASP A 278 -40.09 125.51 94.14
N ALA A 279 -40.18 124.21 94.47
CA ALA A 279 -38.98 123.35 94.50
C ALA A 279 -38.75 122.45 93.26
N LEU A 280 -39.58 122.55 92.20
CA LEU A 280 -39.57 121.57 91.10
C LEU A 280 -38.75 121.98 89.84
N ASP A 281 -38.26 123.22 89.75
CA ASP A 281 -37.66 123.75 88.50
C ASP A 281 -36.11 123.65 88.36
N ALA A 282 -35.38 123.05 89.32
CA ALA A 282 -33.91 123.20 89.39
C ALA A 282 -33.02 122.12 88.72
N ALA A 283 -33.54 120.97 88.27
CA ALA A 283 -32.68 119.81 87.96
C ALA A 283 -32.29 119.58 86.47
N ARG A 284 -32.49 120.54 85.57
CA ARG A 284 -32.37 120.33 84.10
C ARG A 284 -31.12 120.91 83.39
N GLN A 285 -30.04 121.33 84.08
CA GLN A 285 -28.96 122.14 83.47
C GLN A 285 -27.51 121.59 83.38
N GLU A 286 -27.15 120.35 83.73
CA GLU A 286 -25.72 119.95 83.87
C GLU A 286 -25.05 119.18 82.70
N PHE A 287 -25.65 119.05 81.51
CA PHE A 287 -25.13 118.16 80.44
C PHE A 287 -24.08 118.75 79.46
N ALA A 288 -23.39 119.86 79.77
CA ALA A 288 -22.63 120.65 78.77
C ALA A 288 -21.07 120.68 78.88
N ALA A 289 -20.40 119.81 79.64
CA ALA A 289 -18.96 119.96 79.94
C ALA A 289 -17.99 118.89 79.38
N VAL A 290 -18.09 118.54 78.08
CA VAL A 290 -17.25 117.50 77.41
C VAL A 290 -16.13 118.07 76.49
N THR A 291 -15.99 119.38 76.33
CA THR A 291 -15.20 119.93 75.20
C THR A 291 -13.69 120.19 75.45
N ASN A 292 -13.11 119.82 76.60
CA ASN A 292 -11.72 120.23 76.95
C ASN A 292 -10.64 119.13 77.02
N SER A 293 -10.90 117.88 76.66
CA SER A 293 -9.90 116.78 76.72
C SER A 293 -9.08 116.57 75.43
N ALA A 294 -9.29 117.36 74.38
CA ALA A 294 -8.69 117.17 73.05
C ALA A 294 -7.27 117.75 72.86
N ARG A 295 -6.59 118.22 73.92
CA ARG A 295 -5.25 118.84 73.82
C ARG A 295 -4.06 117.93 74.14
N GLN A 296 -4.27 116.67 74.53
CA GLN A 296 -3.21 115.78 75.01
C GLN A 296 -2.66 114.79 73.94
N ALA A 297 -3.21 114.79 72.72
CA ALA A 297 -2.91 113.82 71.65
C ALA A 297 -1.77 114.20 70.67
N ALA A 298 -0.89 115.17 71.00
CA ALA A 298 0.14 115.67 70.09
C ALA A 298 1.59 115.19 70.37
N ALA A 299 1.83 114.40 71.43
CA ALA A 299 3.18 113.96 71.84
C ALA A 299 3.54 112.51 71.45
N GLU A 300 2.59 111.67 71.06
CA GLU A 300 2.80 110.23 70.76
C GLU A 300 3.27 109.95 69.32
N ARG A 301 3.50 110.98 68.51
CA ARG A 301 3.76 110.85 67.07
C ARG A 301 5.25 110.66 66.71
N THR A 302 6.18 110.94 67.62
CA THR A 302 7.63 110.79 67.38
C THR A 302 8.19 109.41 67.76
N GLU A 303 7.49 108.65 68.61
CA GLU A 303 7.86 107.26 68.98
C GLU A 303 7.45 106.24 67.91
N SER A 304 6.49 106.61 67.06
CA SER A 304 6.03 105.79 65.94
C SER A 304 7.05 105.68 64.80
N ASP A 305 7.92 106.68 64.59
CA ASP A 305 8.82 106.74 63.44
C ASP A 305 10.08 105.86 63.63
N ASP A 306 10.59 105.74 64.86
CA ASP A 306 11.72 104.85 65.19
C ASP A 306 11.36 103.36 65.14
N ARG A 307 10.07 103.03 65.29
CA ARG A 307 9.54 101.67 65.18
C ARG A 307 9.45 101.20 63.72
N VAL A 308 9.21 102.13 62.78
CA VAL A 308 9.15 101.85 61.35
C VAL A 308 10.54 101.50 60.79
N ALA A 309 11.60 102.17 61.25
CA ALA A 309 12.97 101.91 60.79
C ALA A 309 13.48 100.51 61.17
N ARG A 310 13.17 100.01 62.37
CA ARG A 310 13.55 98.65 62.79
C ARG A 310 12.80 97.56 62.03
N LEU A 311 11.54 97.80 61.69
CA LEU A 311 10.73 96.89 60.89
C LEU A 311 11.21 96.81 59.43
N GLN A 312 11.78 97.89 58.88
CA GLN A 312 12.38 97.88 57.54
C GLN A 312 13.66 97.02 57.48
N GLN A 313 14.52 97.07 58.50
CA GLN A 313 15.73 96.24 58.57
C GLN A 313 15.41 94.74 58.68
N GLN A 314 14.39 94.37 59.48
CA GLN A 314 13.93 92.98 59.59
C GLN A 314 13.32 92.44 58.29
N LEU A 315 12.71 93.32 57.48
CA LEU A 315 12.14 92.96 56.17
C LEU A 315 13.22 92.67 55.12
N GLU A 316 14.36 93.36 55.18
CA GLU A 316 15.49 93.12 54.28
C GLU A 316 16.23 91.81 54.60
N GLU A 317 16.39 91.46 55.88
CA GLU A 317 16.96 90.16 56.30
C GLU A 317 16.05 89.00 55.91
N ALA A 318 14.74 89.11 56.16
CA ALA A 318 13.76 88.12 55.72
C ALA A 318 13.72 87.97 54.18
N GLY A 319 13.98 89.05 53.44
CA GLY A 319 14.10 89.02 51.98
C GLY A 319 15.29 88.20 51.47
N ARG A 320 16.43 88.22 52.17
CA ARG A 320 17.61 87.42 51.79
C ARG A 320 17.41 85.93 52.08
N GLU A 321 16.82 85.60 53.23
CA GLU A 321 16.47 84.21 53.58
C GLU A 321 15.43 83.63 52.59
N LEU A 322 14.49 84.45 52.10
CA LEU A 322 13.55 84.05 51.06
C LEU A 322 14.22 83.69 49.73
N VAL A 323 15.26 84.43 49.33
CA VAL A 323 16.00 84.14 48.09
C VAL A 323 16.82 82.85 48.22
N GLU A 324 17.46 82.60 49.36
CA GLU A 324 18.17 81.33 49.60
C GLU A 324 17.20 80.13 49.64
N LEU A 325 16.05 80.27 50.29
CA LEU A 325 14.99 79.25 50.28
C LEU A 325 14.43 79.04 48.87
N GLN A 326 14.26 80.08 48.06
CA GLN A 326 13.84 79.94 46.66
C GLN A 326 14.89 79.19 45.82
N GLN A 327 16.18 79.39 46.07
CA GLN A 327 17.25 78.68 45.37
C GLN A 327 17.34 77.20 45.80
N GLN A 328 17.09 76.91 47.08
CA GLN A 328 16.95 75.52 47.57
C GLN A 328 15.70 74.84 47.01
N VAL A 329 14.57 75.54 46.93
CA VAL A 329 13.35 75.02 46.31
C VAL A 329 13.56 74.76 44.82
N ALA A 330 14.24 75.64 44.08
CA ALA A 330 14.56 75.41 42.67
C ALA A 330 15.45 74.18 42.45
N SER A 331 16.48 73.97 43.28
CA SER A 331 17.31 72.76 43.21
C SER A 331 16.57 71.49 43.64
N GLY A 332 15.62 71.61 44.58
CA GLY A 332 14.68 70.55 44.93
C GLY A 332 13.73 70.18 43.80
N HIS A 333 13.21 71.16 43.05
CA HIS A 333 12.37 70.92 41.87
C HIS A 333 13.14 70.25 40.73
N ALA A 334 14.42 70.62 40.52
CA ALA A 334 15.27 69.96 39.53
C ALA A 334 15.50 68.48 39.87
N ARG A 335 15.79 68.16 41.15
CA ARG A 335 15.93 66.77 41.62
C ARG A 335 14.61 65.99 41.58
N ALA A 336 13.49 66.65 41.86
CA ALA A 336 12.16 66.04 41.73
C ALA A 336 11.82 65.73 40.28
N ALA A 337 12.23 66.58 39.33
CA ALA A 337 12.07 66.34 37.90
C ALA A 337 12.95 65.17 37.40
N GLU A 338 14.19 65.06 37.88
CA GLU A 338 15.06 63.91 37.58
C GLU A 338 14.50 62.60 38.15
N LEU A 339 14.02 62.60 39.40
CA LEU A 339 13.36 61.44 40.01
C LEU A 339 12.06 61.08 39.29
N ALA A 340 11.28 62.06 38.82
CA ALA A 340 10.09 61.82 38.02
C ALA A 340 10.43 61.21 36.65
N ALA A 341 11.55 61.62 36.03
CA ALA A 341 12.03 61.04 34.78
C ALA A 341 12.47 59.58 34.97
N HIS A 342 13.25 59.30 36.03
CA HIS A 342 13.63 57.93 36.37
C HIS A 342 12.43 57.05 36.75
N HIS A 343 11.43 57.60 37.45
CA HIS A 343 10.20 56.87 37.73
C HIS A 343 9.41 56.58 36.45
N ALA A 344 9.33 57.53 35.52
CA ALA A 344 8.66 57.31 34.23
C ALA A 344 9.38 56.26 33.38
N GLU A 345 10.71 56.20 33.43
CA GLU A 345 11.51 55.18 32.74
C GLU A 345 11.34 53.79 33.38
N ALA A 346 11.43 53.71 34.71
CA ALA A 346 11.14 52.48 35.46
C ALA A 346 9.70 51.99 35.24
N GLN A 347 8.74 52.92 35.11
CA GLN A 347 7.34 52.57 34.81
C GLN A 347 7.19 51.97 33.42
N ARG A 348 7.90 52.49 32.41
CA ARG A 348 7.92 51.88 31.07
C ARG A 348 8.53 50.49 31.08
N GLU A 349 9.62 50.28 31.83
CA GLU A 349 10.24 48.95 31.96
C GLU A 349 9.32 47.95 32.68
N ILE A 350 8.55 48.42 33.68
CA ILE A 350 7.51 47.62 34.32
C ILE A 350 6.38 47.29 33.34
N ASP A 351 5.92 48.25 32.55
CA ASP A 351 4.84 48.05 31.58
C ASP A 351 5.27 47.08 30.45
N GLU A 352 6.52 47.16 29.99
CA GLU A 352 7.11 46.21 29.03
C GLU A 352 7.21 44.81 29.63
N ARG A 353 7.73 44.68 30.86
CA ARG A 353 7.76 43.38 31.55
C ARG A 353 6.37 42.81 31.79
N ASN A 354 5.37 43.64 32.09
CA ASN A 354 3.98 43.21 32.25
C ASN A 354 3.36 42.75 30.93
N ALA A 355 3.70 43.39 29.81
CA ALA A 355 3.29 42.95 28.48
C ALA A 355 3.92 41.59 28.14
N ASP A 356 5.19 41.38 28.47
CA ASP A 356 5.86 40.09 28.26
C ASP A 356 5.34 38.99 29.20
N ILE A 357 5.04 39.30 30.47
CA ILE A 357 4.36 38.38 31.39
C ILE A 357 2.97 38.01 30.85
N SER A 358 2.23 38.96 30.28
CA SER A 358 0.92 38.68 29.70
C SER A 358 1.01 37.79 28.46
N ARG A 359 2.05 37.95 27.63
CA ARG A 359 2.33 37.05 26.50
C ARG A 359 2.71 35.66 26.98
N LEU A 360 3.60 35.56 27.97
CA LEU A 360 3.99 34.27 28.55
C LEU A 360 2.80 33.57 29.21
N HIS A 361 1.89 34.29 29.88
CA HIS A 361 0.65 33.70 30.37
C HIS A 361 -0.25 33.21 29.25
N ALA A 362 -0.40 33.97 28.16
CA ALA A 362 -1.16 33.52 26.99
C ALA A 362 -0.54 32.26 26.35
N ASP A 363 0.79 32.18 26.27
CA ASP A 363 1.51 31.01 25.76
C ASP A 363 1.36 29.81 26.70
N VAL A 364 1.40 30.02 28.02
CA VAL A 364 1.15 28.98 29.03
C VAL A 364 -0.29 28.50 28.97
N ASP A 365 -1.27 29.38 28.77
CA ASP A 365 -2.68 29.01 28.60
C ASP A 365 -2.90 28.25 27.29
N GLN A 366 -2.21 28.62 26.21
CA GLN A 366 -2.21 27.87 24.95
C GLN A 366 -1.58 26.49 25.10
N LEU A 367 -0.46 26.38 25.82
CA LEU A 367 0.14 25.08 26.13
C LEU A 367 -0.73 24.24 27.04
N HIS A 368 -1.41 24.85 28.02
CA HIS A 368 -2.31 24.14 28.92
C HIS A 368 -3.55 23.64 28.19
N THR A 369 -4.13 24.45 27.30
CA THR A 369 -5.25 24.03 26.44
C THR A 369 -4.84 22.97 25.41
N ALA A 370 -3.63 23.05 24.85
CA ALA A 370 -3.08 22.00 23.98
C ALA A 370 -2.80 20.70 24.74
N GLN A 371 -2.30 20.80 25.98
CA GLN A 371 -2.05 19.63 26.83
C GLN A 371 -3.36 19.00 27.31
N GLN A 372 -4.38 19.82 27.59
CA GLN A 372 -5.72 19.35 27.93
C GLN A 372 -6.41 18.69 26.74
N SER A 373 -6.33 19.28 25.54
CA SER A 373 -6.90 18.66 24.33
C SER A 373 -6.17 17.36 23.96
N GLN A 374 -4.87 17.27 24.20
CA GLN A 374 -4.12 16.02 24.06
C GLN A 374 -4.53 14.97 25.12
N ALA A 375 -4.77 15.38 26.37
CA ALA A 375 -5.28 14.49 27.41
C ALA A 375 -6.69 13.98 27.10
N ASP A 376 -7.56 14.86 26.60
CA ASP A 376 -8.91 14.52 26.18
C ASP A 376 -8.89 13.58 24.97
N ALA A 377 -8.03 13.82 23.98
CA ALA A 377 -7.84 12.94 22.83
C ALA A 377 -7.28 11.56 23.22
N LEU A 378 -6.37 11.51 24.20
CA LEU A 378 -5.87 10.23 24.74
C LEU A 378 -6.95 9.50 25.55
N ALA A 379 -7.78 10.23 26.30
CA ALA A 379 -8.90 9.65 27.03
C ALA A 379 -9.94 9.09 26.06
N GLU A 380 -10.26 9.82 24.99
CA GLU A 380 -11.18 9.40 23.94
C GLU A 380 -10.65 8.20 23.15
N ALA A 381 -9.35 8.20 22.79
CA ALA A 381 -8.70 7.04 22.17
C ALA A 381 -8.70 5.81 23.10
N SER A 382 -8.45 6.00 24.40
CA SER A 382 -8.51 4.91 25.38
C SER A 382 -9.93 4.37 25.56
N ALA A 383 -10.94 5.24 25.51
CA ALA A 383 -12.35 4.86 25.57
C ALA A 383 -12.79 4.15 24.29
N ALA A 384 -12.30 4.57 23.12
CA ALA A 384 -12.54 3.90 21.85
C ALA A 384 -11.94 2.49 21.82
N LEU A 385 -10.69 2.33 22.30
CA LEU A 385 -10.05 1.03 22.44
C LEU A 385 -10.78 0.12 23.45
N ALA A 386 -11.29 0.67 24.55
CA ALA A 386 -12.10 -0.07 25.51
C ALA A 386 -13.43 -0.53 24.89
N ARG A 387 -14.13 0.35 24.15
CA ARG A 387 -15.35 -0.01 23.42
C ARG A 387 -15.11 -1.08 22.36
N GLU A 388 -13.98 -1.01 21.65
CA GLU A 388 -13.61 -2.00 20.65
C GLU A 388 -13.24 -3.35 21.29
N ALA A 389 -12.59 -3.34 22.46
CA ALA A 389 -12.32 -4.54 23.25
C ALA A 389 -13.62 -5.18 23.78
N ASP A 390 -14.57 -4.37 24.25
CA ASP A 390 -15.89 -4.83 24.70
C ASP A 390 -16.72 -5.36 23.52
N ALA A 391 -16.67 -4.71 22.35
CA ALA A 391 -17.33 -5.20 21.13
C ALA A 391 -16.75 -6.55 20.69
N ARG A 392 -15.41 -6.70 20.68
CA ARG A 392 -14.76 -7.99 20.40
C ARG A 392 -15.11 -9.05 21.44
N ALA A 393 -15.28 -8.70 22.71
CA ALA A 393 -15.71 -9.62 23.75
C ALA A 393 -17.18 -10.06 23.57
N GLN A 394 -18.05 -9.15 23.14
CA GLN A 394 -19.45 -9.45 22.79
C GLN A 394 -19.53 -10.32 21.54
N ASP A 395 -18.74 -10.05 20.50
CA ASP A 395 -18.66 -10.89 19.30
C ASP A 395 -18.14 -12.29 19.64
N ALA A 396 -17.12 -12.39 20.50
CA ALA A 396 -16.61 -13.68 20.97
C ALA A 396 -17.67 -14.44 21.81
N ALA A 397 -18.48 -13.74 22.60
CA ALA A 397 -19.59 -14.34 23.35
C ALA A 397 -20.72 -14.81 22.40
N ALA A 398 -21.09 -14.01 21.40
CA ALA A 398 -22.09 -14.35 20.40
C ALA A 398 -21.64 -15.54 19.53
N LEU A 399 -20.34 -15.62 19.19
CA LEU A 399 -19.78 -16.77 18.48
C LEU A 399 -19.82 -18.04 19.35
N ARG A 400 -19.53 -17.95 20.66
CA ARG A 400 -19.68 -19.09 21.58
C ARG A 400 -21.13 -19.55 21.69
N GLU A 401 -22.08 -18.62 21.77
CA GLU A 401 -23.50 -18.95 21.81
C GLU A 401 -23.96 -19.61 20.49
N ARG A 402 -23.52 -19.09 19.34
CA ARG A 402 -23.78 -19.71 18.03
C ARG A 402 -23.17 -21.11 17.92
N LEU A 403 -21.97 -21.34 18.46
CA LEU A 403 -21.35 -22.68 18.49
C LEU A 403 -22.16 -23.65 19.35
N VAL A 404 -22.60 -23.24 20.55
CA VAL A 404 -23.49 -24.04 21.39
C VAL A 404 -24.83 -24.32 20.68
N GLN A 405 -25.34 -23.35 19.92
CA GLN A 405 -26.57 -23.53 19.15
C GLN A 405 -26.37 -24.49 17.95
N ILE A 406 -25.22 -24.46 17.29
CA ILE A 406 -24.84 -25.43 16.26
C ILE A 406 -24.75 -26.83 16.85
N GLU A 407 -24.05 -27.02 17.97
CA GLU A 407 -23.96 -28.32 18.66
C GLU A 407 -25.36 -28.84 19.05
N ARG A 408 -26.24 -27.96 19.53
CA ARG A 408 -27.62 -28.32 19.84
C ARG A 408 -28.43 -28.71 18.60
N LEU A 409 -28.23 -28.02 17.47
CA LEU A 409 -28.87 -28.36 16.20
C LEU A 409 -28.34 -29.67 15.63
N GLU A 410 -27.05 -29.95 15.77
CA GLU A 410 -26.43 -31.23 15.37
C GLU A 410 -26.98 -32.39 16.21
N GLN A 411 -27.14 -32.18 17.52
CA GLN A 411 -27.76 -33.16 18.40
C GLN A 411 -29.24 -33.40 18.03
N GLN A 412 -30.00 -32.35 17.72
CA GLN A 412 -31.37 -32.47 17.21
C GLN A 412 -31.44 -33.18 15.85
N GLN A 413 -30.45 -32.96 14.97
CA GLN A 413 -30.35 -33.69 13.70
C GLN A 413 -30.01 -35.16 13.91
N ALA A 414 -29.18 -35.49 14.90
CA ALA A 414 -28.88 -36.88 15.25
C ALA A 414 -30.13 -37.58 15.82
N GLU A 415 -30.84 -36.93 16.75
CA GLU A 415 -32.09 -37.45 17.33
C GLU A 415 -33.19 -37.62 16.27
N THR A 416 -33.36 -36.67 15.36
CA THR A 416 -34.36 -36.79 14.27
C THR A 416 -33.99 -37.89 13.27
N ARG A 417 -32.71 -38.11 12.98
CA ARG A 417 -32.25 -39.26 12.17
C ARG A 417 -32.53 -40.59 12.87
N GLU A 418 -32.28 -40.68 14.16
CA GLU A 418 -32.60 -41.89 14.94
C GLU A 418 -34.12 -42.14 14.99
N GLN A 419 -34.92 -41.09 15.16
CA GLN A 419 -36.39 -41.19 15.07
C GLN A 419 -36.84 -41.64 13.66
N LEU A 420 -36.21 -41.15 12.60
CA LEU A 420 -36.49 -41.57 11.22
C LEU A 420 -36.15 -43.05 11.00
N ASP A 421 -35.04 -43.53 11.57
CA ASP A 421 -34.65 -44.94 11.51
C ASP A 421 -35.64 -45.82 12.26
N VAL A 422 -36.13 -45.37 13.42
CA VAL A 422 -37.18 -46.07 14.18
C VAL A 422 -38.48 -46.12 13.39
N VAL A 423 -38.92 -45.00 12.81
CA VAL A 423 -40.13 -44.95 11.97
C VAL A 423 -39.96 -45.83 10.72
N SER A 424 -38.79 -45.84 10.10
CA SER A 424 -38.50 -46.69 8.94
C SER A 424 -38.56 -48.19 9.30
N ARG A 425 -38.09 -48.57 10.49
CA ARG A 425 -38.24 -49.94 11.01
C ARG A 425 -39.71 -50.28 11.29
N GLN A 426 -40.45 -49.36 11.90
CA GLN A 426 -41.89 -49.51 12.13
C GLN A 426 -42.65 -49.64 10.81
N GLU A 427 -42.31 -48.87 9.79
CA GLU A 427 -42.90 -48.97 8.46
C GLU A 427 -42.58 -50.32 7.81
N ALA A 428 -41.32 -50.79 7.92
CA ALA A 428 -40.94 -52.10 7.41
C ALA A 428 -41.70 -53.25 8.12
N ASP A 429 -41.90 -53.15 9.44
CA ASP A 429 -42.65 -54.13 10.21
C ASP A 429 -44.15 -54.07 9.91
N LEU A 430 -44.74 -52.87 9.76
CA LEU A 430 -46.12 -52.71 9.32
C LEU A 430 -46.33 -53.23 7.90
N ARG A 431 -45.39 -53.03 6.99
CA ARG A 431 -45.43 -53.62 5.64
C ARG A 431 -45.41 -55.15 5.69
N ARG A 432 -44.56 -55.75 6.54
CA ARG A 432 -44.56 -57.22 6.76
C ARG A 432 -45.88 -57.71 7.35
N GLN A 433 -46.46 -56.98 8.30
CA GLN A 433 -47.77 -57.30 8.88
C GLN A 433 -48.89 -57.20 7.85
N LEU A 434 -48.89 -56.17 7.00
CA LEU A 434 -49.84 -56.03 5.90
C LEU A 434 -49.69 -57.15 4.87
N GLU A 435 -48.46 -57.57 4.57
CA GLU A 435 -48.20 -58.67 3.65
C GLU A 435 -48.69 -60.00 4.23
N ALA A 436 -48.49 -60.24 5.54
CA ALA A 436 -49.03 -61.39 6.25
C ALA A 436 -50.58 -61.37 6.29
N LEU A 437 -51.18 -60.21 6.58
CA LEU A 437 -52.64 -60.04 6.56
C LEU A 437 -53.22 -60.21 5.14
N SER A 438 -52.50 -59.76 4.11
CA SER A 438 -52.88 -59.97 2.71
C SER A 438 -52.84 -61.46 2.34
N GLN A 439 -51.80 -62.19 2.78
CA GLN A 439 -51.73 -63.65 2.61
C GLN A 439 -52.87 -64.36 3.38
N GLN A 440 -53.20 -63.90 4.58
CA GLN A 440 -54.35 -64.41 5.35
C GLN A 440 -55.70 -64.08 4.69
N GLN A 441 -55.82 -62.91 4.06
CA GLN A 441 -57.00 -62.55 3.27
C GLN A 441 -57.11 -63.39 1.99
N ALA A 442 -55.99 -63.74 1.36
CA ALA A 442 -55.98 -64.65 0.22
C ALA A 442 -56.40 -66.07 0.63
N SER A 443 -55.91 -66.58 1.77
CA SER A 443 -56.32 -67.90 2.27
C SER A 443 -57.80 -67.92 2.66
N THR A 444 -58.28 -66.90 3.39
CA THR A 444 -59.69 -66.81 3.76
C THR A 444 -60.61 -66.60 2.56
N ARG A 445 -60.16 -65.92 1.49
CA ARG A 445 -60.90 -65.86 0.22
C ARG A 445 -60.96 -67.22 -0.46
N GLN A 446 -59.86 -67.97 -0.48
CA GLN A 446 -59.85 -69.33 -1.01
C GLN A 446 -60.78 -70.26 -0.21
N ASP A 447 -60.79 -70.13 1.12
CA ASP A 447 -61.74 -70.82 1.99
C ASP A 447 -63.18 -70.38 1.71
N LEU A 448 -63.42 -69.07 1.48
CA LEU A 448 -64.74 -68.56 1.11
C LEU A 448 -65.21 -69.08 -0.24
N ASP A 449 -64.36 -69.09 -1.26
CA ASP A 449 -64.67 -69.64 -2.58
C ASP A 449 -65.04 -71.13 -2.48
N SER A 450 -64.34 -71.90 -1.63
CA SER A 450 -64.70 -73.29 -1.37
C SER A 450 -66.05 -73.41 -0.64
N SER A 451 -66.33 -72.55 0.35
CA SER A 451 -67.61 -72.48 1.04
C SER A 451 -68.75 -71.99 0.14
N GLU A 452 -68.45 -71.15 -0.87
CA GLU A 452 -69.42 -70.67 -1.85
C GLU A 452 -69.74 -71.76 -2.88
N LEU A 453 -68.77 -72.60 -3.25
CA LEU A 453 -69.01 -73.82 -4.00
C LEU A 453 -69.91 -74.80 -3.23
N GLU A 454 -69.67 -74.98 -1.93
CA GLU A 454 -70.55 -75.76 -1.05
C GLU A 454 -71.95 -75.15 -0.92
N ARG A 455 -72.05 -73.82 -0.76
CA ARG A 455 -73.33 -73.11 -0.74
C ARG A 455 -74.06 -73.14 -2.08
N ALA A 456 -73.36 -73.13 -3.20
CA ALA A 456 -73.95 -73.28 -4.53
C ALA A 456 -74.55 -74.68 -4.69
N SER A 457 -73.84 -75.71 -4.20
CA SER A 457 -74.36 -77.09 -4.11
C SER A 457 -75.61 -77.17 -3.21
N LEU A 458 -75.59 -76.54 -2.04
CA LEU A 458 -76.74 -76.48 -1.14
C LEU A 458 -77.91 -75.64 -1.71
N ARG A 459 -77.63 -74.55 -2.43
CA ARG A 459 -78.66 -73.75 -3.12
C ARG A 459 -79.33 -74.54 -4.24
N GLN A 460 -78.58 -75.35 -4.99
CA GLN A 460 -79.16 -76.24 -5.98
C GLN A 460 -80.11 -77.26 -5.34
N GLN A 461 -79.81 -77.74 -4.12
CA GLN A 461 -80.72 -78.57 -3.33
C GLN A 461 -81.94 -77.78 -2.83
N LEU A 462 -81.77 -76.51 -2.45
CA LEU A 462 -82.85 -75.67 -1.94
C LEU A 462 -83.81 -75.19 -3.02
N ASP A 463 -83.32 -74.91 -4.24
CA ASP A 463 -84.17 -74.55 -5.40
C ASP A 463 -85.06 -75.72 -5.82
N ALA A 464 -84.62 -76.96 -5.60
CA ALA A 464 -85.49 -78.13 -5.75
C ALA A 464 -86.63 -78.11 -4.72
N MET A 465 -86.33 -77.80 -3.46
CA MET A 465 -87.33 -77.70 -2.36
C MET A 465 -88.28 -76.50 -2.53
N VAL A 466 -87.82 -75.38 -3.09
CA VAL A 466 -88.65 -74.18 -3.30
C VAL A 466 -89.68 -74.38 -4.42
N ARG A 467 -89.33 -75.13 -5.48
CA ARG A 467 -90.31 -75.52 -6.50
C ARG A 467 -91.47 -76.32 -5.89
N GLU A 468 -91.20 -77.24 -4.97
CA GLU A 468 -92.24 -77.97 -4.24
C GLU A 468 -93.10 -77.05 -3.36
N ARG A 469 -92.51 -76.01 -2.75
CA ARG A 469 -93.23 -75.06 -1.90
C ARG A 469 -94.10 -74.08 -2.69
N ASP A 470 -93.65 -73.63 -3.86
CA ASP A 470 -94.38 -72.63 -4.64
C ASP A 470 -95.62 -73.25 -5.32
N GLU A 471 -95.60 -74.56 -5.62
CA GLU A 471 -96.79 -75.35 -5.95
C GLU A 471 -97.80 -75.38 -4.77
N ALA A 472 -97.34 -75.36 -3.52
CA ALA A 472 -98.20 -75.33 -2.33
C ALA A 472 -98.78 -73.93 -1.99
N ARG A 473 -98.09 -72.84 -2.38
CA ARG A 473 -98.55 -71.46 -2.13
C ARG A 473 -99.64 -71.00 -3.09
N GLN A 474 -99.62 -71.50 -4.33
CA GLN A 474 -100.69 -71.19 -5.31
C GLN A 474 -102.08 -71.65 -4.81
N ALA A 475 -102.14 -72.59 -3.86
CA ALA A 475 -103.38 -73.05 -3.20
C ALA A 475 -103.83 -72.19 -2.00
N LEU A 476 -103.02 -71.26 -1.49
CA LEU A 476 -103.33 -70.44 -0.31
C LEU A 476 -103.81 -69.01 -0.64
N ASP A 477 -103.41 -68.45 -1.77
CA ASP A 477 -103.79 -67.08 -2.18
C ASP A 477 -105.28 -66.95 -2.56
N GLU A 478 -105.95 -68.06 -2.88
CA GLU A 478 -107.40 -68.10 -3.07
C GLU A 478 -108.19 -67.86 -1.75
N ARG A 479 -107.54 -67.93 -0.58
CA ARG A 479 -108.19 -67.89 0.75
C ARG A 479 -108.09 -66.56 1.49
N GLY A 480 -107.21 -65.65 1.05
CA GLY A 480 -106.89 -64.38 1.75
C GLY A 480 -107.79 -63.18 1.45
N THR A 481 -108.57 -63.23 0.37
CA THR A 481 -109.42 -62.10 -0.07
C THR A 481 -110.68 -61.89 0.79
N ALA A 482 -110.96 -62.76 1.77
CA ALA A 482 -112.18 -62.71 2.61
C ALA A 482 -112.00 -62.06 4.01
N LEU A 483 -110.79 -61.69 4.44
CA LEU A 483 -110.52 -61.29 5.85
C LEU A 483 -110.33 -59.78 6.09
N SER A 484 -110.34 -58.95 5.04
CA SER A 484 -110.06 -57.50 5.12
C SER A 484 -111.25 -56.60 5.48
N GLU A 485 -112.47 -57.15 5.60
CA GLU A 485 -113.69 -56.38 5.93
C GLU A 485 -113.93 -56.17 7.44
N GLN A 486 -113.25 -56.88 8.35
CA GLN A 486 -113.63 -56.88 9.79
C GLN A 486 -112.89 -55.89 10.71
N GLN A 487 -111.82 -55.20 10.31
CA GLN A 487 -110.96 -54.47 11.27
C GLN A 487 -111.22 -52.96 11.42
N ARG A 488 -112.28 -52.41 10.82
CA ARG A 488 -112.59 -50.96 10.84
C ARG A 488 -113.31 -50.41 12.08
N VAL A 489 -113.59 -51.21 13.13
CA VAL A 489 -114.46 -50.80 14.26
C VAL A 489 -113.71 -50.46 15.57
N VAL A 490 -112.39 -50.65 15.69
CA VAL A 490 -111.67 -50.51 16.99
C VAL A 490 -111.17 -49.09 17.31
N ALA A 491 -111.17 -48.15 16.35
CA ALA A 491 -110.53 -46.84 16.52
C ALA A 491 -111.33 -45.77 17.31
N ALA A 492 -112.50 -46.08 17.87
CA ALA A 492 -113.47 -45.06 18.31
C ALA A 492 -113.71 -44.94 19.84
N LEU A 493 -112.88 -45.48 20.74
CA LEU A 493 -113.21 -45.54 22.18
C LEU A 493 -112.23 -44.93 23.20
N GLU A 494 -111.07 -44.37 22.84
CA GLU A 494 -110.11 -43.88 23.88
C GLU A 494 -110.00 -42.35 24.01
N GLU A 495 -110.76 -41.60 23.19
CA GLU A 495 -110.84 -40.12 23.21
C GLU A 495 -111.47 -39.55 24.51
N GLN A 496 -112.11 -40.36 25.36
CA GLN A 496 -112.79 -39.91 26.58
C GLN A 496 -111.92 -39.86 27.86
N LEU A 497 -110.65 -40.30 27.83
CA LEU A 497 -109.80 -40.33 29.04
C LEU A 497 -108.99 -39.02 29.27
N ALA A 498 -109.03 -38.09 28.31
CA ALA A 498 -108.12 -36.93 28.26
C ALA A 498 -108.61 -35.66 28.97
N SER A 499 -109.90 -35.55 29.34
CA SER A 499 -110.49 -34.27 29.75
C SER A 499 -110.55 -33.98 31.26
N GLU A 500 -110.30 -34.94 32.15
CA GLU A 500 -110.53 -34.75 33.60
C GLU A 500 -109.29 -34.36 34.45
N ARG A 501 -108.06 -34.40 33.93
CA ARG A 501 -106.85 -34.11 34.74
C ARG A 501 -106.32 -32.68 34.65
N ALA A 502 -106.91 -31.84 33.78
CA ALA A 502 -106.45 -30.48 33.50
C ALA A 502 -106.72 -29.46 34.63
N VAL A 503 -107.64 -29.74 35.57
CA VAL A 503 -108.12 -28.70 36.52
C VAL A 503 -107.34 -28.67 37.84
N THR A 504 -106.47 -29.65 38.12
CA THR A 504 -105.62 -29.68 39.34
C THR A 504 -104.22 -29.08 39.16
N THR A 505 -103.83 -28.75 37.93
CA THR A 505 -102.54 -28.11 37.58
C THR A 505 -102.56 -26.59 37.79
N ASP A 506 -103.71 -25.94 37.61
CA ASP A 506 -103.80 -24.47 37.54
C ASP A 506 -103.69 -23.76 38.91
N LEU A 507 -103.93 -24.46 40.03
CA LEU A 507 -103.78 -23.90 41.38
C LEU A 507 -102.34 -24.00 41.95
N ARG A 508 -101.44 -24.76 41.29
CA ARG A 508 -100.04 -24.91 41.70
C ARG A 508 -99.11 -23.88 41.01
N GLU A 509 -99.53 -23.35 39.86
CA GLU A 509 -98.78 -22.41 39.03
C GLU A 509 -98.83 -20.96 39.56
N ALA A 510 -99.91 -20.59 40.26
CA ALA A 510 -100.10 -19.24 40.80
C ALA A 510 -99.24 -18.90 42.05
N LEU A 511 -98.57 -19.89 42.66
CA LEU A 511 -97.73 -19.71 43.87
C LEU A 511 -96.21 -19.87 43.61
N SER A 512 -95.78 -20.24 42.40
CA SER A 512 -94.35 -20.34 42.01
C SER A 512 -93.80 -19.11 41.28
N ALA A 513 -94.66 -18.23 40.78
CA ALA A 513 -94.29 -17.06 39.97
C ALA A 513 -93.35 -16.02 40.66
N PRO A 514 -93.44 -15.71 41.97
CA PRO A 514 -92.55 -14.72 42.58
C PRO A 514 -91.17 -15.28 43.01
N ARG A 515 -90.96 -16.61 43.02
CA ARG A 515 -89.65 -17.21 43.36
C ARG A 515 -88.73 -17.38 42.15
N THR A 516 -89.28 -17.67 40.97
CA THR A 516 -88.50 -17.77 39.73
C THR A 516 -88.03 -16.41 39.20
N ALA A 517 -88.71 -15.32 39.56
CA ALA A 517 -88.29 -13.95 39.21
C ALA A 517 -87.06 -13.51 40.02
N ASP A 518 -87.01 -13.83 41.32
CA ASP A 518 -85.91 -13.49 42.22
C ASP A 518 -84.63 -14.32 41.91
N GLU A 519 -84.81 -15.61 41.56
CA GLU A 519 -83.70 -16.46 41.09
C GLU A 519 -83.16 -16.04 39.72
N ALA A 520 -84.03 -15.57 38.80
CA ALA A 520 -83.60 -15.04 37.51
C ALA A 520 -82.85 -13.70 37.65
N GLU A 521 -83.26 -12.84 38.59
CA GLU A 521 -82.58 -11.58 38.87
C GLU A 521 -81.21 -11.81 39.55
N GLN A 522 -81.09 -12.78 40.45
CA GLN A 522 -79.81 -13.18 41.04
C GLN A 522 -78.87 -13.84 40.02
N GLN A 523 -79.39 -14.66 39.09
CA GLN A 523 -78.59 -15.21 37.99
C GLN A 523 -78.14 -14.12 37.01
N ALA A 524 -78.99 -13.13 36.69
CA ALA A 524 -78.63 -11.99 35.87
C ALA A 524 -77.54 -11.12 36.53
N LEU A 525 -77.63 -10.89 37.84
CA LEU A 525 -76.60 -10.18 38.60
C LEU A 525 -75.29 -10.96 38.71
N ALA A 526 -75.34 -12.30 38.82
CA ALA A 526 -74.15 -13.14 38.80
C ALA A 526 -73.46 -13.13 37.42
N LEU A 527 -74.23 -13.18 36.33
CA LEU A 527 -73.70 -13.07 34.96
C LEU A 527 -73.14 -11.67 34.69
N LEU A 528 -73.78 -10.60 35.16
CA LEU A 528 -73.24 -9.25 35.04
C LEU A 528 -71.91 -9.12 35.79
N ARG A 529 -71.82 -9.60 37.03
CA ARG A 529 -70.56 -9.60 37.80
C ARG A 529 -69.46 -10.43 37.13
N ALA A 530 -69.80 -11.57 36.54
CA ALA A 530 -68.85 -12.37 35.77
C ALA A 530 -68.36 -11.62 34.51
N SER A 531 -69.25 -10.93 33.80
CA SER A 531 -68.88 -10.13 32.62
C SER A 531 -68.04 -8.89 32.97
N VAL A 532 -68.31 -8.27 34.12
CA VAL A 532 -67.50 -7.15 34.64
C VAL A 532 -66.12 -7.64 35.03
N ALA A 533 -66.01 -8.78 35.72
CA ALA A 533 -64.72 -9.39 36.06
C ALA A 533 -63.93 -9.87 34.83
N ASP A 534 -64.60 -10.26 33.74
CA ASP A 534 -63.94 -10.57 32.45
C ASP A 534 -63.51 -9.29 31.71
N ALA A 535 -64.32 -8.22 31.77
CA ALA A 535 -63.98 -6.93 31.21
C ALA A 535 -62.79 -6.28 31.94
N GLU A 536 -62.74 -6.37 33.27
CA GLU A 536 -61.60 -5.91 34.09
C GLU A 536 -60.32 -6.68 33.73
N ARG A 537 -60.39 -8.01 33.60
CA ARG A 537 -59.27 -8.83 33.14
C ARG A 537 -58.83 -8.49 31.71
N ARG A 538 -59.76 -8.15 30.81
CA ARG A 538 -59.43 -7.69 29.45
C ARG A 538 -58.76 -6.32 29.46
N ILE A 539 -59.20 -5.41 30.31
CA ILE A 539 -58.56 -4.09 30.48
C ILE A 539 -57.15 -4.26 31.04
N GLU A 540 -56.95 -5.10 32.06
CA GLU A 540 -55.63 -5.42 32.59
C GLU A 540 -54.73 -6.08 31.52
N ALA A 541 -55.26 -7.01 30.73
CA ALA A 541 -54.53 -7.63 29.62
C ALA A 541 -54.17 -6.63 28.51
N LEU A 542 -55.06 -5.68 28.19
CA LEU A 542 -54.79 -4.63 27.21
C LEU A 542 -53.76 -3.63 27.73
N LEU A 543 -53.79 -3.26 29.01
CA LEU A 543 -52.78 -2.41 29.63
C LEU A 543 -51.41 -3.11 29.70
N ALA A 544 -51.39 -4.41 30.00
CA ALA A 544 -50.17 -5.21 29.95
C ALA A 544 -49.62 -5.32 28.52
N ALA A 545 -50.49 -5.53 27.51
CA ALA A 545 -50.11 -5.55 26.10
C ALA A 545 -49.60 -4.18 25.62
N GLN A 546 -50.24 -3.08 26.07
CA GLN A 546 -49.78 -1.72 25.79
C GLN A 546 -48.41 -1.45 26.41
N GLY A 547 -48.18 -1.91 27.65
CA GLY A 547 -46.88 -1.83 28.30
C GLY A 547 -45.80 -2.63 27.56
N ALA A 548 -46.12 -3.83 27.06
CA ALA A 548 -45.22 -4.65 26.27
C ALA A 548 -44.91 -4.01 24.89
N LEU A 549 -45.92 -3.43 24.22
CA LEU A 549 -45.75 -2.66 22.98
C LEU A 549 -44.87 -1.43 23.19
N GLN A 550 -45.05 -0.72 24.31
CA GLN A 550 -44.28 0.47 24.63
C GLN A 550 -42.82 0.11 24.97
N ALA A 551 -42.59 -0.96 25.73
CA ALA A 551 -41.25 -1.50 25.95
C ALA A 551 -40.59 -1.98 24.64
N GLY A 552 -41.36 -2.55 23.71
CA GLY A 552 -40.90 -2.90 22.36
C GLY A 552 -40.51 -1.69 21.51
N HIS A 553 -41.32 -0.61 21.55
CA HIS A 553 -40.96 0.66 20.90
C HIS A 553 -39.70 1.27 21.51
N ASP A 554 -39.55 1.27 22.84
CA ASP A 554 -38.36 1.80 23.51
C ASP A 554 -37.10 0.96 23.23
N ALA A 555 -37.26 -0.34 23.02
CA ALA A 555 -36.16 -1.21 22.56
C ALA A 555 -35.77 -0.88 21.11
N LEU A 556 -36.75 -0.79 20.20
CA LEU A 556 -36.52 -0.42 18.79
C LEU A 556 -35.93 0.99 18.65
N ALA A 557 -36.37 1.95 19.48
CA ALA A 557 -35.81 3.30 19.49
C ALA A 557 -34.33 3.31 19.91
N ARG A 558 -33.96 2.47 20.90
CA ARG A 558 -32.56 2.30 21.32
C ARG A 558 -31.73 1.60 20.25
N GLU A 559 -32.25 0.56 19.60
CA GLU A 559 -31.58 -0.10 18.47
C GLU A 559 -31.36 0.89 17.32
N LEU A 560 -32.39 1.66 16.95
CA LEU A 560 -32.30 2.63 15.87
C LEU A 560 -31.33 3.77 16.20
N HIS A 561 -31.27 4.22 17.46
CA HIS A 561 -30.25 5.16 17.92
C HIS A 561 -28.85 4.57 17.81
N SER A 562 -28.64 3.33 18.27
CA SER A 562 -27.35 2.64 18.14
C SER A 562 -26.92 2.41 16.70
N GLU A 563 -27.86 2.17 15.79
CA GLU A 563 -27.59 2.05 14.35
C GLU A 563 -27.24 3.41 13.73
N ARG A 564 -27.87 4.51 14.16
CA ARG A 564 -27.45 5.86 13.74
C ARG A 564 -26.05 6.19 14.23
N ASP A 565 -25.71 5.82 15.45
CA ASP A 565 -24.36 6.01 16.01
C ASP A 565 -23.32 5.18 15.23
N ARG A 566 -23.67 3.93 14.86
CA ARG A 566 -22.84 3.09 13.98
C ARG A 566 -22.67 3.71 12.59
N LEU A 567 -23.74 4.23 12.00
CA LEU A 567 -23.68 4.89 10.69
C LEU A 567 -22.87 6.19 10.74
N ALA A 568 -22.97 6.95 11.84
CA ALA A 568 -22.15 8.14 12.06
C ALA A 568 -20.67 7.79 12.22
N ALA A 569 -20.35 6.71 12.95
CA ALA A 569 -18.99 6.19 13.07
C ALA A 569 -18.43 5.73 11.72
N ILE A 570 -19.22 4.98 10.93
CA ILE A 570 -18.83 4.56 9.57
C ILE A 570 -18.64 5.76 8.64
N ALA A 571 -19.47 6.80 8.75
CA ALA A 571 -19.30 8.03 7.98
C ALA A 571 -17.99 8.75 8.36
N ALA A 572 -17.69 8.86 9.65
CA ALA A 572 -16.44 9.44 10.14
C ALA A 572 -15.21 8.64 9.67
N GLU A 573 -15.25 7.31 9.72
CA GLU A 573 -14.20 6.45 9.17
C GLU A 573 -14.03 6.64 7.66
N ARG A 574 -15.13 6.75 6.91
CA ARG A 574 -15.08 7.00 5.47
C ARG A 574 -14.42 8.34 5.15
N ASP A 575 -14.74 9.38 5.93
CA ASP A 575 -14.18 10.71 5.75
C ASP A 575 -12.69 10.75 6.13
N GLN A 576 -12.28 9.99 7.16
CA GLN A 576 -10.88 9.76 7.50
C GLN A 576 -10.14 9.03 6.39
N LEU A 577 -10.74 7.97 5.81
CA LEU A 577 -10.17 7.23 4.68
C LEU A 577 -10.08 8.08 3.42
N SER A 578 -11.06 8.95 3.14
CA SER A 578 -10.97 9.88 2.00
C SER A 578 -9.89 10.92 2.22
N ALA A 579 -9.76 11.48 3.43
CA ALA A 579 -8.69 12.42 3.75
C ALA A 579 -7.30 11.76 3.65
N ALA A 580 -7.16 10.52 4.13
CA ALA A 580 -5.94 9.74 3.99
C ALA A 580 -5.62 9.43 2.51
N ARG A 581 -6.63 9.11 1.71
CA ARG A 581 -6.48 8.90 0.27
C ARG A 581 -6.04 10.18 -0.45
N GLU A 582 -6.65 11.32 -0.15
CA GLU A 582 -6.25 12.61 -0.72
C GLU A 582 -4.84 13.02 -0.29
N ALA A 583 -4.42 12.69 0.95
CA ALA A 583 -3.05 12.89 1.40
C ALA A 583 -2.06 12.00 0.62
N LEU A 584 -2.43 10.72 0.39
CA LEU A 584 -1.61 9.78 -0.38
C LEU A 584 -1.54 10.17 -1.87
N GLU A 585 -2.63 10.63 -2.46
CA GLU A 585 -2.65 11.13 -3.84
C GLU A 585 -1.77 12.38 -3.98
N ARG A 586 -1.79 13.28 -2.99
CA ARG A 586 -0.87 14.42 -2.93
C ARG A 586 0.59 14.00 -2.81
N SER A 587 0.91 13.02 -1.95
CA SER A 587 2.29 12.52 -1.83
C SER A 587 2.74 11.80 -3.10
N HIS A 588 1.84 11.06 -3.76
CA HIS A 588 2.14 10.38 -5.01
C HIS A 588 2.39 11.39 -6.14
N LEU A 589 1.59 12.45 -6.27
CA LEU A 589 1.83 13.52 -7.23
C LEU A 589 3.15 14.26 -6.95
N ALA A 590 3.48 14.50 -5.68
CA ALA A 590 4.76 15.08 -5.30
C ALA A 590 5.94 14.17 -5.72
N LEU A 591 5.88 12.88 -5.39
CA LEU A 591 6.88 11.89 -5.80
C LEU A 591 6.98 11.74 -7.31
N GLN A 592 5.86 11.82 -8.05
CA GLN A 592 5.87 11.83 -9.51
C GLN A 592 6.57 13.08 -10.05
N SER A 593 6.30 14.25 -9.48
CA SER A 593 6.98 15.49 -9.89
C SER A 593 8.49 15.45 -9.60
N GLU A 594 8.89 14.85 -8.47
CA GLU A 594 10.30 14.61 -8.15
C GLU A 594 10.93 13.60 -9.12
N HIS A 595 10.21 12.52 -9.44
CA HIS A 595 10.67 11.53 -10.41
C HIS A 595 10.86 12.14 -11.81
N ASP A 596 9.93 12.96 -12.27
CA ASP A 596 10.01 13.65 -13.55
C ASP A 596 11.15 14.68 -13.56
N ALA A 597 11.37 15.39 -12.44
CA ALA A 597 12.51 16.28 -12.28
C ALA A 597 13.84 15.51 -12.35
N LEU A 598 13.97 14.39 -11.62
CA LEU A 598 15.16 13.53 -11.66
C LEU A 598 15.38 12.92 -13.04
N ARG A 599 14.30 12.53 -13.74
CA ARG A 599 14.37 12.06 -15.12
C ARG A 599 14.86 13.14 -16.07
N GLY A 600 14.38 14.37 -15.89
CA GLY A 600 14.85 15.54 -16.62
C GLY A 600 16.35 15.80 -16.39
N VAL A 601 16.82 15.70 -15.14
CA VAL A 601 18.25 15.81 -14.81
C VAL A 601 19.06 14.68 -15.47
N LEU A 602 18.57 13.43 -15.41
CA LEU A 602 19.24 12.30 -16.06
C LEU A 602 19.28 12.44 -17.60
N GLU A 603 18.23 12.97 -18.22
CA GLU A 603 18.23 13.27 -19.65
C GLU A 603 19.20 14.41 -19.99
N GLN A 604 19.30 15.44 -19.13
CA GLN A 604 20.32 16.49 -19.26
C GLN A 604 21.74 15.94 -19.12
N GLU A 605 22.01 15.07 -18.14
CA GLU A 605 23.32 14.43 -18.00
C GLU A 605 23.64 13.50 -19.18
N ARG A 606 22.65 12.74 -19.69
CA ARG A 606 22.83 11.89 -20.87
C ARG A 606 23.12 12.70 -22.12
N THR A 607 22.42 13.81 -22.33
CA THR A 607 22.67 14.70 -23.47
C THR A 607 24.03 15.41 -23.34
N ALA A 608 24.41 15.84 -22.13
CA ALA A 608 25.73 16.40 -21.85
C ALA A 608 26.85 15.37 -22.07
N LEU A 609 26.65 14.11 -21.64
CA LEU A 609 27.59 13.02 -21.87
C LEU A 609 27.69 12.69 -23.36
N ALA A 610 26.57 12.62 -24.08
CA ALA A 610 26.55 12.40 -25.52
C ALA A 610 27.30 13.52 -26.28
N ALA A 611 27.07 14.77 -25.90
CA ALA A 611 27.79 15.92 -26.44
C ALA A 611 29.30 15.84 -26.12
N ALA A 612 29.67 15.48 -24.89
CA ALA A 612 31.07 15.30 -24.50
C ALA A 612 31.74 14.13 -25.25
N THR A 613 31.02 13.03 -25.50
CA THR A 613 31.54 11.91 -26.30
C THR A 613 31.68 12.28 -27.78
N SER A 614 30.75 13.07 -28.33
CA SER A 614 30.86 13.59 -29.70
C SER A 614 32.06 14.52 -29.84
N ALA A 615 32.24 15.45 -28.89
CA ALA A 615 33.39 16.35 -28.86
C ALA A 615 34.71 15.57 -28.76
N ARG A 616 34.78 14.56 -27.89
CA ARG A 616 35.96 13.67 -27.80
C ARG A 616 36.21 12.87 -29.08
N SER A 617 35.16 12.40 -29.76
CA SER A 617 35.34 11.70 -31.04
C SER A 617 35.80 12.64 -32.16
N GLU A 618 35.30 13.88 -32.18
CA GLU A 618 35.75 14.90 -33.13
C GLU A 618 37.20 15.31 -32.86
N GLU A 619 37.59 15.47 -31.59
CA GLU A 619 38.99 15.71 -31.18
C GLU A 619 39.90 14.55 -31.60
N ALA A 620 39.49 13.30 -31.35
CA ALA A 620 40.24 12.11 -31.75
C ALA A 620 40.35 11.99 -33.28
N GLU A 621 39.30 12.32 -34.03
CA GLU A 621 39.36 12.39 -35.49
C GLU A 621 40.28 13.50 -35.98
N HIS A 622 40.26 14.66 -35.33
CA HIS A 622 41.16 15.77 -35.66
C HIS A 622 42.63 15.43 -35.37
N GLU A 623 42.90 14.73 -34.27
CA GLU A 623 44.24 14.24 -33.92
C GLU A 623 44.69 13.11 -34.86
N ALA A 624 43.79 12.19 -35.26
CA ALA A 624 44.05 11.18 -36.28
C ALA A 624 44.35 11.81 -37.65
N ARG A 625 43.60 12.84 -38.07
CA ARG A 625 43.87 13.57 -39.32
C ARG A 625 45.19 14.33 -39.25
N ARG A 626 45.52 14.95 -38.11
CA ARG A 626 46.82 15.62 -37.91
C ARG A 626 47.99 14.64 -37.97
N SER A 627 47.88 13.49 -37.31
CA SER A 627 48.91 12.45 -37.36
C SER A 627 49.06 11.82 -38.75
N GLN A 628 47.96 11.62 -39.48
CA GLN A 628 47.99 11.17 -40.88
C GLN A 628 48.65 12.20 -41.80
N LEU A 629 48.35 13.49 -41.63
CA LEU A 629 49.02 14.55 -42.40
C LEU A 629 50.51 14.62 -42.07
N ALA A 630 50.89 14.53 -40.79
CA ALA A 630 52.29 14.49 -40.38
C ALA A 630 53.03 13.26 -40.93
N ALA A 631 52.37 12.09 -40.95
CA ALA A 631 52.93 10.88 -41.55
C ALA A 631 53.08 11.00 -43.07
N ALA A 632 52.09 11.57 -43.77
CA ALA A 632 52.17 11.83 -45.20
C ALA A 632 53.25 12.85 -45.56
N GLU A 633 53.45 13.88 -44.73
CA GLU A 633 54.54 14.84 -44.87
C GLU A 633 55.92 14.17 -44.65
N ALA A 634 56.03 13.29 -43.65
CA ALA A 634 57.24 12.52 -43.41
C ALA A 634 57.56 11.54 -44.55
N GLU A 635 56.54 10.85 -45.09
CA GLU A 635 56.69 9.98 -46.25
C GLU A 635 57.04 10.78 -47.52
N ALA A 636 56.43 11.95 -47.73
CA ALA A 636 56.76 12.83 -48.85
C ALA A 636 58.21 13.35 -48.74
N ALA A 637 58.65 13.72 -47.53
CA ALA A 637 60.03 14.12 -47.27
C ALA A 637 61.01 12.96 -47.51
N GLY A 638 60.70 11.76 -47.01
CA GLY A 638 61.49 10.55 -47.25
C GLY A 638 61.56 10.15 -48.73
N ASN A 639 60.45 10.25 -49.46
CA ASN A 639 60.41 9.99 -50.90
C ASN A 639 61.20 11.04 -51.69
N ALA A 640 61.13 12.31 -51.31
CA ALA A 640 61.94 13.36 -51.94
C ALA A 640 63.44 13.14 -51.69
N GLU A 641 63.83 12.65 -50.51
CA GLU A 641 65.21 12.29 -50.19
C GLU A 641 65.66 11.03 -50.97
N LEU A 642 64.80 10.02 -51.08
CA LEU A 642 65.07 8.83 -51.91
C LEU A 642 65.21 9.18 -53.40
N GLU A 643 64.38 10.07 -53.93
CA GLU A 643 64.49 10.55 -55.31
C GLU A 643 65.78 11.35 -55.54
N ARG A 644 66.22 12.16 -54.57
CA ARG A 644 67.54 12.80 -54.61
C ARG A 644 68.66 11.76 -54.63
N LEU A 645 68.63 10.77 -53.73
CA LEU A 645 69.62 9.69 -53.70
C LEU A 645 69.60 8.85 -54.99
N ARG A 646 68.44 8.65 -55.62
CA ARG A 646 68.32 7.98 -56.93
C ARG A 646 68.92 8.81 -58.05
N ALA A 647 68.69 10.12 -58.06
CA ALA A 647 69.28 11.04 -59.02
C ALA A 647 70.81 11.07 -58.87
N ASP A 648 71.31 11.14 -57.64
CA ASP A 648 72.73 11.09 -57.34
C ASP A 648 73.35 9.75 -57.76
N ALA A 649 72.69 8.63 -57.45
CA ALA A 649 73.14 7.31 -57.89
C ALA A 649 73.09 7.16 -59.43
N ALA A 650 72.14 7.79 -60.12
CA ALA A 650 72.09 7.82 -61.58
C ALA A 650 73.23 8.64 -62.16
N ALA A 651 73.57 9.78 -61.56
CA ALA A 651 74.74 10.57 -61.94
C ALA A 651 76.03 9.76 -61.76
N VAL A 652 76.21 9.09 -60.61
CA VAL A 652 77.36 8.20 -60.37
C VAL A 652 77.41 7.05 -61.37
N ARG A 653 76.28 6.43 -61.72
CA ARG A 653 76.24 5.38 -62.75
C ARG A 653 76.61 5.91 -64.14
N SER A 654 76.17 7.12 -64.50
CA SER A 654 76.54 7.78 -65.75
C SER A 654 78.05 8.06 -65.80
N ASP A 655 78.61 8.59 -64.71
CA ASP A 655 80.04 8.84 -64.59
C ASP A 655 80.84 7.54 -64.67
N LEU A 656 80.38 6.48 -64.01
CA LEU A 656 81.00 5.17 -64.07
C LEU A 656 80.92 4.59 -65.48
N ALA A 657 79.79 4.70 -66.18
CA ALA A 657 79.66 4.29 -67.58
C ALA A 657 80.60 5.07 -68.50
N SER A 658 80.75 6.38 -68.30
CA SER A 658 81.72 7.22 -69.02
C SER A 658 83.15 6.76 -68.79
N LEU A 659 83.51 6.46 -67.54
CA LEU A 659 84.83 5.92 -67.20
C LEU A 659 85.05 4.53 -67.80
N THR A 660 84.03 3.67 -67.80
CA THR A 660 84.11 2.33 -68.39
C THR A 660 84.29 2.40 -69.91
N GLN A 661 83.59 3.32 -70.58
CA GLN A 661 83.74 3.56 -72.01
C GLN A 661 85.14 4.11 -72.35
N ARG A 662 85.69 4.99 -71.52
CA ARG A 662 87.08 5.48 -71.65
C ARG A 662 88.10 4.35 -71.46
N LEU A 663 87.88 3.47 -70.49
CA LEU A 663 88.74 2.30 -70.27
C LEU A 663 88.67 1.33 -71.45
N ALA A 664 87.47 1.01 -71.96
CA ALA A 664 87.32 0.15 -73.13
C ALA A 664 87.98 0.75 -74.38
N ALA A 665 87.94 2.07 -74.56
CA ALA A 665 88.64 2.74 -75.66
C ALA A 665 90.17 2.64 -75.51
N LEU A 666 90.70 2.74 -74.29
CA LEU A 666 92.12 2.56 -74.02
C LEU A 666 92.55 1.10 -74.21
N GLU A 667 91.74 0.14 -73.80
CA GLU A 667 92.00 -1.29 -74.02
C GLU A 667 91.95 -1.65 -75.50
N ALA A 668 90.99 -1.14 -76.26
CA ALA A 668 90.93 -1.35 -77.71
C ALA A 668 92.14 -0.76 -78.43
N ALA A 669 92.59 0.45 -78.03
CA ALA A 669 93.80 1.06 -78.58
C ALA A 669 95.06 0.24 -78.23
N ARG A 670 95.10 -0.35 -77.04
CA ARG A 670 96.19 -1.25 -76.63
C ARG A 670 96.20 -2.54 -77.45
N VAL A 671 95.05 -3.20 -77.64
CA VAL A 671 94.97 -4.43 -78.46
C VAL A 671 95.37 -4.15 -79.90
N GLN A 672 94.94 -3.03 -80.49
CA GLN A 672 95.39 -2.65 -81.83
C GLN A 672 96.91 -2.43 -81.92
N ALA A 673 97.53 -1.91 -80.87
CA ALA A 673 98.98 -1.76 -80.81
C ALA A 673 99.70 -3.11 -80.64
N GLU A 674 99.13 -4.03 -79.87
CA GLU A 674 99.64 -5.40 -79.70
C GLU A 674 99.51 -6.21 -81.01
N ASP A 675 98.40 -6.11 -81.74
CA ASP A 675 98.20 -6.77 -83.04
C ASP A 675 99.16 -6.24 -84.11
N LEU A 676 99.38 -4.91 -84.16
CA LEU A 676 100.38 -4.32 -85.05
C LEU A 676 101.82 -4.77 -84.71
N ALA A 677 102.10 -5.02 -83.43
CA ALA A 677 103.40 -5.54 -83.00
C ALA A 677 103.58 -7.01 -83.42
N ILE A 678 102.52 -7.83 -83.34
CA ILE A 678 102.52 -9.22 -83.80
C ILE A 678 102.71 -9.29 -85.32
N ASP A 679 101.99 -8.47 -86.10
CA ASP A 679 102.09 -8.45 -87.56
C ASP A 679 103.48 -7.98 -88.04
N LEU A 680 104.09 -7.02 -87.33
CA LEU A 680 105.49 -6.64 -87.56
C LEU A 680 106.47 -7.75 -87.19
N GLN A 681 106.22 -8.50 -86.11
CA GLN A 681 107.05 -9.62 -85.70
C GLN A 681 106.98 -10.79 -86.70
N GLU A 682 105.79 -11.13 -87.20
CA GLU A 682 105.64 -12.17 -88.23
C GLU A 682 106.37 -11.80 -89.53
N ARG A 683 106.35 -10.51 -89.92
CA ARG A 683 107.13 -10.03 -91.08
C ARG A 683 108.63 -10.12 -90.85
N VAL A 684 109.11 -9.92 -89.62
CA VAL A 684 110.53 -10.12 -89.28
C VAL A 684 110.88 -11.61 -89.35
N ASP A 685 110.06 -12.50 -88.79
CA ASP A 685 110.29 -13.95 -88.82
C ASP A 685 110.30 -14.51 -90.26
N VAL A 686 109.49 -13.96 -91.17
CA VAL A 686 109.52 -14.33 -92.61
C VAL A 686 110.83 -13.88 -93.25
N VAL A 687 111.29 -12.66 -92.99
CA VAL A 687 112.56 -12.15 -93.51
C VAL A 687 113.76 -12.94 -92.96
N GLU A 688 113.70 -13.37 -91.69
CA GLU A 688 114.73 -14.23 -91.10
C GLU A 688 114.74 -15.63 -91.74
N ARG A 689 113.57 -16.25 -91.98
CA ARG A 689 113.47 -17.53 -92.69
C ARG A 689 113.96 -17.45 -94.14
N GLU A 690 113.68 -16.36 -94.84
CA GLU A 690 114.21 -16.11 -96.19
C GLU A 690 115.72 -15.96 -96.16
N ARG A 691 116.28 -15.21 -95.19
CA ARG A 691 117.73 -15.07 -95.01
C ARG A 691 118.40 -16.41 -94.72
N ASP A 692 117.83 -17.23 -93.85
CA ASP A 692 118.39 -18.52 -93.48
C ASP A 692 118.29 -19.53 -94.64
N ALA A 693 117.23 -19.46 -95.45
CA ALA A 693 117.12 -20.21 -96.71
C ALA A 693 118.15 -19.76 -97.76
N PHE A 694 118.43 -18.45 -97.86
CA PHE A 694 119.50 -17.92 -98.71
C PHE A 694 120.89 -18.33 -98.22
N SER A 695 121.13 -18.35 -96.90
CA SER A 695 122.37 -18.84 -96.32
C SER A 695 122.58 -20.34 -96.59
N LEU A 696 121.53 -21.16 -96.46
CA LEU A 696 121.60 -22.60 -96.75
C LEU A 696 121.84 -22.87 -98.25
N ALA A 697 121.22 -22.09 -99.15
CA ALA A 697 121.47 -22.17 -100.58
C ALA A 697 122.92 -21.78 -100.95
N LEU A 698 123.45 -20.73 -100.31
CA LEU A 698 124.84 -20.31 -100.50
C LEU A 698 125.83 -21.34 -99.96
N ASP A 699 125.51 -22.01 -98.85
CA ASP A 699 126.35 -23.04 -98.26
C ASP A 699 126.31 -24.35 -99.08
N THR A 700 125.20 -24.68 -99.75
CA THR A 700 125.16 -25.78 -100.73
C THR A 700 125.97 -25.50 -101.99
N GLU A 701 126.00 -24.25 -102.49
CA GLU A 701 126.92 -23.89 -103.58
C GLU A 701 128.39 -23.95 -103.14
N ARG A 702 128.69 -23.54 -101.90
CA ARG A 702 130.04 -23.61 -101.34
C ARG A 702 130.49 -25.06 -101.09
N MET A 703 129.58 -25.98 -100.81
CA MET A 703 129.89 -27.42 -100.70
C MET A 703 130.31 -28.04 -102.04
N THR A 704 129.72 -27.62 -103.17
CA THR A 704 130.11 -28.15 -104.50
C THR A 704 131.42 -27.55 -105.04
N THR A 705 131.80 -26.36 -104.57
CA THR A 705 133.11 -25.76 -104.89
C THR A 705 134.23 -26.22 -103.98
N THR A 706 133.92 -26.75 -102.78
CA THR A 706 134.92 -27.32 -101.86
C THR A 706 135.39 -28.71 -102.29
N ASP A 707 134.54 -29.50 -102.95
CA ASP A 707 134.97 -30.77 -103.57
C ASP A 707 135.81 -30.58 -104.85
N LEU A 708 135.75 -29.41 -105.49
CA LEU A 708 136.68 -29.01 -106.57
C LEU A 708 137.97 -28.34 -106.05
N ARG A 709 137.98 -27.80 -104.82
CA ARG A 709 139.18 -27.20 -104.19
C ARG A 709 140.00 -28.16 -103.32
N ALA A 710 139.44 -29.30 -102.87
CA ALA A 710 140.24 -30.42 -102.38
C ALA A 710 141.22 -30.97 -103.46
N ALA A 711 140.96 -30.66 -104.74
CA ALA A 711 141.85 -30.92 -105.87
C ALA A 711 142.78 -29.74 -106.23
N LEU A 712 142.56 -28.53 -105.69
CA LEU A 712 143.32 -27.31 -106.02
C LEU A 712 144.02 -26.74 -104.80
N ALA A 713 144.87 -27.61 -104.28
CA ALA A 713 146.09 -27.23 -103.60
C ALA A 713 145.92 -26.99 -102.10
N ARG A 714 146.70 -27.69 -101.26
CA ARG A 714 148.16 -27.82 -101.44
C ARG A 714 148.86 -26.49 -101.77
N ALA A 715 148.21 -25.34 -101.55
CA ALA A 715 148.78 -24.01 -101.78
C ALA A 715 148.73 -23.11 -100.54
N GLU A 716 147.68 -23.12 -99.72
CA GLU A 716 147.62 -22.16 -98.60
C GLU A 716 147.18 -22.83 -97.29
N GLN A 717 147.94 -23.86 -96.93
CA GLN A 717 148.16 -24.28 -95.55
C GLN A 717 149.08 -23.25 -94.86
N ALA A 718 148.61 -22.01 -94.84
CA ALA A 718 149.20 -20.85 -94.23
C ALA A 718 148.03 -20.09 -93.60
N GLU A 719 147.82 -20.30 -92.31
CA GLU A 719 148.16 -19.28 -91.31
C GLU A 719 146.83 -18.72 -90.80
N ALA A 720 146.25 -19.24 -89.72
CA ALA A 720 146.92 -19.34 -88.42
C ALA A 720 147.69 -18.04 -88.15
N ASP A 721 146.96 -16.95 -88.04
CA ASP A 721 147.31 -15.74 -87.31
C ASP A 721 146.07 -14.84 -87.36
N ALA A 722 145.62 -14.09 -86.36
CA ALA A 722 146.08 -13.72 -85.02
C ALA A 722 145.12 -12.56 -84.71
N ARG A 723 144.59 -12.25 -83.52
CA ARG A 723 144.82 -12.59 -82.13
C ARG A 723 143.79 -11.73 -81.34
N ALA A 724 143.33 -12.26 -80.21
CA ALA A 724 143.18 -11.58 -78.90
C ALA A 724 142.23 -10.39 -78.64
N ASP A 725 141.48 -10.56 -77.53
CA ASP A 725 141.24 -9.65 -76.39
C ASP A 725 140.43 -8.33 -76.51
N ALA A 726 139.35 -8.23 -75.68
CA ALA A 726 139.27 -7.41 -74.45
C ALA A 726 137.85 -6.86 -74.09
N ARG A 727 137.34 -7.18 -72.88
CA ARG A 727 136.87 -6.29 -71.77
C ARG A 727 135.56 -6.64 -71.01
N PRO A 728 135.45 -6.33 -69.69
CA PRO A 728 134.68 -7.10 -68.69
C PRO A 728 133.84 -6.29 -67.65
N ARG A 729 133.31 -7.02 -66.64
CA ARG A 729 132.90 -6.74 -65.21
C ARG A 729 133.15 -5.37 -64.53
N GLU A 730 132.28 -5.04 -63.54
CA GLU A 730 132.47 -4.49 -62.14
C GLU A 730 131.22 -3.67 -61.68
N GLU A 731 130.93 -3.23 -60.44
CA GLU A 731 131.01 -3.70 -59.04
C GLU A 731 130.48 -2.54 -58.12
N THR A 732 129.77 -2.88 -57.02
CA THR A 732 129.81 -2.26 -55.65
C THR A 732 129.22 -0.87 -55.21
N ARG A 733 128.75 -0.88 -53.93
CA ARG A 733 128.62 0.16 -52.84
C ARG A 733 127.39 1.10 -52.80
N ALA A 734 126.80 1.53 -51.67
CA ALA A 734 126.92 1.33 -50.19
C ALA A 734 125.67 1.96 -49.47
N SER A 735 125.12 1.40 -48.37
CA SER A 735 125.17 1.83 -46.93
C SER A 735 124.87 3.33 -46.62
N SER A 736 123.94 3.72 -45.71
CA SER A 736 123.96 3.53 -44.24
C SER A 736 122.70 4.03 -43.45
N ARG A 737 122.43 3.40 -42.28
CA ARG A 737 121.89 3.86 -40.93
C ARG A 737 120.55 4.64 -40.84
N GLY A 738 119.66 4.52 -39.84
CA GLY A 738 119.46 3.86 -38.52
C GLY A 738 118.17 4.53 -37.94
N ALA A 739 117.27 3.99 -37.11
CA ALA A 739 117.38 3.47 -35.74
C ALA A 739 115.91 3.35 -35.19
N ALA A 740 115.71 2.50 -34.18
CA ALA A 740 114.52 2.37 -33.32
C ALA A 740 114.38 3.59 -32.35
N PRO A 741 113.54 3.64 -31.27
CA PRO A 741 112.61 2.62 -30.73
C PRO A 741 111.26 3.14 -30.09
N SER A 742 110.51 2.17 -29.55
CA SER A 742 109.87 2.16 -28.20
C SER A 742 108.61 3.00 -27.88
N SER A 743 107.55 2.22 -27.56
CA SER A 743 106.68 2.25 -26.37
C SER A 743 106.62 3.48 -25.45
N ALA A 744 105.39 3.86 -25.06
CA ALA A 744 104.89 3.89 -23.67
C ALA A 744 103.71 4.86 -23.49
N ALA A 745 102.79 4.47 -22.61
CA ALA A 745 101.95 5.30 -21.73
C ALA A 745 100.88 6.21 -22.40
N GLY A 746 99.69 6.41 -21.84
CA GLY A 746 99.05 6.06 -20.57
C GLY A 746 97.60 6.55 -20.68
N ASP A 747 96.66 5.92 -19.99
CA ASP A 747 96.03 6.43 -18.75
C ASP A 747 95.29 7.77 -18.96
N VAL A 748 93.98 7.89 -18.73
CA VAL A 748 93.25 7.89 -17.43
C VAL A 748 91.74 7.80 -17.81
N GLU A 749 90.85 6.91 -17.35
CA GLU A 749 90.45 6.33 -16.05
C GLU A 749 89.54 7.24 -15.16
N LEU A 750 88.45 6.65 -14.64
CA LEU A 750 87.52 7.10 -13.56
C LEU A 750 86.55 8.27 -13.88
N ALA A 751 85.27 8.26 -13.48
CA ALA A 751 84.61 7.61 -12.33
C ALA A 751 83.19 7.11 -12.74
N GLU A 752 82.66 5.96 -12.31
CA GLU A 752 82.28 5.57 -10.94
C GLU A 752 81.40 6.63 -10.22
N LEU A 753 80.14 6.27 -9.97
CA LEU A 753 79.44 6.46 -8.70
C LEU A 753 78.09 5.71 -8.77
N THR A 754 78.15 4.43 -8.42
CA THR A 754 77.15 3.79 -7.57
C THR A 754 77.18 4.43 -6.19
N PHE A 755 76.03 4.69 -5.57
CA PHE A 755 75.86 4.55 -4.11
C PHE A 755 74.42 4.21 -3.77
N ASP A 756 74.34 3.27 -2.84
CA ASP A 756 73.20 2.68 -2.15
C ASP A 756 72.38 3.68 -1.31
N GLU A 757 71.35 3.09 -0.70
CA GLU A 757 70.96 3.26 0.72
C GLU A 757 69.65 4.03 0.98
N ASP A 758 68.64 3.24 1.32
CA ASP A 758 67.70 3.41 2.43
C ASP A 758 67.10 4.81 2.70
N ALA A 759 65.84 4.97 2.32
CA ALA A 759 64.87 5.66 3.16
C ALA A 759 63.45 5.26 2.77
N GLU A 760 62.73 4.62 3.70
CA GLU A 760 61.28 4.62 3.70
C GLU A 760 60.74 6.04 3.55
N PRO A 761 59.65 6.21 2.79
CA PRO A 761 58.59 7.07 3.26
C PRO A 761 57.30 6.24 3.40
N GLU A 762 56.97 6.04 4.66
CA GLU A 762 55.62 6.01 5.21
C GLU A 762 54.47 6.23 4.22
N LYS A 763 53.55 5.26 4.22
CA LYS A 763 52.09 5.48 4.18
C LYS A 763 51.59 6.45 3.11
N ALA A 764 51.69 6.05 1.84
CA ALA A 764 50.65 6.42 0.89
C ALA A 764 49.63 5.29 0.85
N ILE A 765 48.50 5.49 1.55
CA ILE A 765 47.29 4.70 1.35
C ILE A 765 46.90 4.89 -0.11
N THR A 766 47.28 3.96 -0.97
CA THR A 766 46.58 3.75 -2.23
C THR A 766 45.20 3.28 -1.83
N LEU A 767 44.17 4.14 -1.97
CA LEU A 767 42.80 3.67 -2.00
C LEU A 767 42.65 2.81 -3.26
N ASP A 768 42.80 1.52 -3.09
CA ASP A 768 42.31 0.53 -4.02
C ASP A 768 40.78 0.71 -4.17
N ASP A 769 40.34 0.89 -5.43
CA ASP A 769 38.94 1.01 -5.90
C ASP A 769 38.06 -0.23 -5.62
N SER A 770 38.47 -1.06 -4.67
CA SER A 770 37.75 -2.22 -4.13
C SER A 770 37.08 -1.96 -2.77
N GLY A 771 36.82 -0.68 -2.46
CA GLY A 771 36.22 -0.21 -1.20
C GLY A 771 34.71 0.03 -1.22
N TRP A 772 33.94 -0.49 -2.18
CA TRP A 772 32.50 -0.68 -1.97
C TRP A 772 32.32 -1.94 -1.14
N GLU A 773 32.51 -1.81 0.18
CA GLU A 773 31.98 -2.78 1.11
C GLU A 773 30.51 -3.01 0.74
N ASN A 774 30.26 -4.24 0.32
CA ASN A 774 29.03 -4.73 -0.23
C ASN A 774 27.98 -4.62 0.89
N ILE A 775 27.29 -3.47 1.00
CA ILE A 775 26.24 -3.23 2.00
C ILE A 775 25.11 -4.21 1.69
N ARG A 776 25.18 -5.37 2.35
CA ARG A 776 24.14 -6.39 2.28
C ARG A 776 23.06 -5.99 3.26
N MET A 777 21.87 -5.69 2.75
CA MET A 777 20.70 -5.34 3.57
C MET A 777 20.22 -6.47 4.48
N PHE A 778 20.62 -7.72 4.21
CA PHE A 778 20.20 -8.91 4.97
C PHE A 778 21.37 -9.86 5.25
N THR A 779 21.44 -10.40 6.46
CA THR A 779 22.39 -11.44 6.88
C THR A 779 22.20 -12.71 6.05
N ARG A 780 23.28 -13.23 5.45
CA ARG A 780 23.25 -14.46 4.66
C ARG A 780 23.80 -15.64 5.46
N TYR A 781 23.04 -16.71 5.50
CA TYR A 781 23.39 -17.96 6.16
C TYR A 781 23.88 -18.97 5.12
N GLY A 782 25.11 -19.47 5.30
CA GLY A 782 25.66 -20.56 4.50
C GLY A 782 25.32 -21.91 5.12
N PHE A 783 25.16 -22.94 4.30
CA PHE A 783 24.84 -24.30 4.76
C PHE A 783 26.05 -25.21 4.60
N THR A 784 26.33 -26.02 5.63
CA THR A 784 27.40 -27.03 5.63
C THR A 784 27.04 -28.25 4.79
N SER A 785 25.76 -28.61 4.77
CA SER A 785 25.22 -29.68 3.93
C SER A 785 24.61 -29.09 2.66
N PRO A 786 24.83 -29.72 1.48
CA PRO A 786 24.22 -29.27 0.24
C PRO A 786 22.70 -29.50 0.31
N ILE A 787 21.94 -28.41 0.29
CA ILE A 787 20.47 -28.46 0.27
C ILE A 787 20.00 -28.45 -1.18
N GLU A 788 19.36 -29.53 -1.62
CA GLU A 788 18.68 -29.57 -2.92
C GLU A 788 17.40 -28.75 -2.88
N ILE A 789 17.27 -27.83 -3.82
CA ILE A 789 16.12 -26.95 -4.01
C ILE A 789 15.63 -27.05 -5.46
N LYS A 790 14.46 -26.48 -5.75
CA LYS A 790 13.99 -26.36 -7.14
C LYS A 790 13.93 -24.89 -7.56
N VAL A 791 14.49 -24.57 -8.71
CA VAL A 791 14.38 -23.25 -9.36
C VAL A 791 13.64 -23.47 -10.68
N ASN A 792 12.44 -22.90 -10.82
CA ASN A 792 11.54 -23.15 -11.97
C ASN A 792 11.31 -24.66 -12.22
N SER A 793 11.14 -25.44 -11.14
CA SER A 793 11.02 -26.91 -11.14
C SER A 793 12.28 -27.69 -11.51
N ALA A 794 13.37 -27.04 -11.94
CA ALA A 794 14.67 -27.66 -12.16
C ALA A 794 15.45 -27.81 -10.85
N ARG A 795 16.19 -28.91 -10.68
CA ARG A 795 17.02 -29.11 -9.48
C ARG A 795 18.17 -28.11 -9.44
N ALA A 796 18.42 -27.54 -8.26
CA ALA A 796 19.53 -26.66 -7.98
C ALA A 796 20.04 -26.93 -6.56
N THR A 797 21.25 -26.48 -6.24
CA THR A 797 21.83 -26.57 -4.90
C THR A 797 21.88 -25.20 -4.28
N LEU A 798 21.36 -25.06 -3.07
CA LEU A 798 21.41 -23.81 -2.31
C LEU A 798 22.84 -23.58 -1.78
N VAL A 799 23.37 -22.38 -1.99
CA VAL A 799 24.71 -21.97 -1.53
C VAL A 799 24.61 -21.16 -0.25
N ASP A 800 23.74 -20.16 -0.26
CA ASP A 800 23.46 -19.27 0.85
C ASP A 800 22.00 -18.80 0.80
N LEU A 801 21.43 -18.48 1.95
CA LEU A 801 20.04 -18.01 2.09
C LEU A 801 19.98 -16.83 3.06
N SER A 802 19.18 -15.83 2.74
CA SER A 802 18.72 -14.78 3.64
C SER A 802 17.22 -14.62 3.49
N VAL A 803 16.64 -13.80 4.37
CA VAL A 803 15.22 -13.41 4.27
C VAL A 803 14.93 -12.70 2.93
N GLY A 804 15.87 -11.90 2.43
CA GLY A 804 15.71 -11.16 1.17
C GLY A 804 16.10 -11.90 -0.12
N GLY A 805 16.68 -13.10 -0.05
CA GLY A 805 17.11 -13.82 -1.25
C GLY A 805 18.01 -15.03 -1.01
N CYS A 806 18.46 -15.68 -2.08
CA CYS A 806 19.33 -16.84 -2.01
C CYS A 806 20.38 -16.89 -3.12
N GLY A 807 21.55 -17.45 -2.82
CA GLY A 807 22.53 -17.90 -3.81
C GLY A 807 22.30 -19.36 -4.19
N VAL A 808 22.24 -19.68 -5.47
CA VAL A 808 21.97 -21.03 -5.97
C VAL A 808 23.00 -21.47 -7.01
N ARG A 809 23.29 -22.76 -7.08
CA ARG A 809 24.03 -23.40 -8.18
C ARG A 809 23.07 -24.24 -9.02
N THR A 810 23.01 -23.95 -10.32
CA THR A 810 22.09 -24.61 -11.25
C THR A 810 22.75 -24.83 -12.62
N THR A 811 22.26 -25.82 -13.36
CA THR A 811 22.58 -26.01 -14.79
C THR A 811 21.63 -25.23 -15.71
N LEU A 812 20.56 -24.65 -15.14
CA LEU A 812 19.59 -23.85 -15.89
C LEU A 812 20.25 -22.55 -16.38
N SER A 813 19.97 -22.19 -17.63
CA SER A 813 20.40 -20.91 -18.19
C SER A 813 19.52 -19.77 -17.70
N LEU A 814 19.94 -19.14 -16.60
CA LEU A 814 19.29 -17.95 -16.04
C LEU A 814 19.99 -16.67 -16.54
N LYS A 815 19.23 -15.59 -16.70
CA LYS A 815 19.72 -14.24 -17.00
C LYS A 815 19.35 -13.27 -15.86
N PRO A 816 20.17 -12.25 -15.57
CA PRO A 816 19.76 -11.15 -14.69
C PRO A 816 18.42 -10.54 -15.16
N GLY A 817 17.47 -10.37 -14.24
CA GLY A 817 16.11 -9.92 -14.48
C GLY A 817 15.07 -11.04 -14.64
N ASP A 818 15.48 -12.30 -14.81
CA ASP A 818 14.53 -13.41 -14.96
C ASP A 818 13.72 -13.62 -13.67
N SER A 819 12.39 -13.68 -13.81
CA SER A 819 11.50 -14.09 -12.73
C SER A 819 11.59 -15.59 -12.52
N VAL A 820 11.94 -15.99 -11.31
CA VAL A 820 12.18 -17.39 -10.93
C VAL A 820 11.36 -17.76 -9.70
N ARG A 821 10.93 -19.02 -9.66
CA ARG A 821 10.22 -19.61 -8.53
C ARG A 821 11.17 -20.57 -7.83
N VAL A 822 11.62 -20.19 -6.64
CA VAL A 822 12.46 -21.04 -5.79
C VAL A 822 11.55 -21.84 -4.86
N THR A 823 11.81 -23.14 -4.74
CA THR A 823 11.08 -24.02 -3.82
C THR A 823 12.07 -24.67 -2.86
N LEU A 824 11.96 -24.31 -1.59
CA LEU A 824 12.78 -24.85 -0.50
C LEU A 824 12.06 -26.03 0.17
N PRO A 825 12.77 -27.11 0.55
CA PRO A 825 12.16 -28.27 1.18
C PRO A 825 11.87 -28.03 2.67
N GLY A 826 10.66 -27.63 3.04
CA GLY A 826 10.25 -27.48 4.44
C GLY A 826 9.51 -28.69 5.01
N ASP A 827 9.59 -28.91 6.33
CA ASP A 827 8.93 -30.03 7.01
C ASP A 827 7.40 -29.87 7.05
N ALA A 828 6.91 -28.62 7.13
CA ALA A 828 5.49 -28.28 7.03
C ALA A 828 4.98 -28.21 5.57
N GLY A 829 5.86 -28.42 4.59
CA GLY A 829 5.57 -28.30 3.17
C GLY A 829 6.65 -27.52 2.41
N PRO A 830 6.66 -27.60 1.07
CA PRO A 830 7.60 -26.86 0.24
C PRO A 830 7.37 -25.35 0.35
N LEU A 831 8.37 -24.60 0.80
CA LEU A 831 8.29 -23.15 0.90
C LEU A 831 8.54 -22.52 -0.46
N LEU A 832 7.58 -21.74 -0.94
CA LEU A 832 7.61 -21.14 -2.26
C LEU A 832 8.09 -19.68 -2.18
N CYS A 833 9.26 -19.40 -2.75
CA CYS A 833 9.86 -18.07 -2.76
C CYS A 833 9.97 -17.57 -4.21
N PRO A 834 8.98 -16.82 -4.72
CA PRO A 834 9.13 -16.09 -5.98
C PRO A 834 10.22 -15.01 -5.82
N GLY A 835 11.05 -14.86 -6.85
CA GLY A 835 12.15 -13.91 -6.88
C GLY A 835 12.60 -13.54 -8.28
N ALA A 836 13.54 -12.61 -8.36
CA ALA A 836 14.20 -12.18 -9.59
C ALA A 836 15.70 -12.48 -9.51
N VAL A 837 16.28 -12.95 -10.61
CA VAL A 837 17.72 -13.19 -10.72
C VAL A 837 18.44 -11.84 -10.76
N VAL A 838 19.33 -11.56 -9.80
CA VAL A 838 20.09 -10.30 -9.71
C VAL A 838 21.42 -10.41 -10.46
N TRP A 839 22.09 -11.56 -10.36
CA TRP A 839 23.37 -11.80 -11.03
C TRP A 839 23.54 -13.29 -11.34
N VAL A 840 24.35 -13.59 -12.35
CA VAL A 840 24.72 -14.96 -12.76
C VAL A 840 26.21 -14.99 -13.05
N GLY A 841 26.90 -15.99 -12.54
CA GLY A 841 28.32 -16.25 -12.79
C GLY A 841 28.54 -17.71 -13.18
N ASP A 842 29.39 -17.93 -14.19
CA ASP A 842 29.80 -19.28 -14.58
C ASP A 842 30.87 -19.80 -13.61
N GLU A 843 30.62 -20.93 -12.95
CA GLU A 843 31.57 -21.54 -12.03
C GLU A 843 32.08 -22.85 -12.65
N SER A 844 33.15 -22.73 -13.45
CA SER A 844 33.78 -23.88 -14.10
C SER A 844 34.77 -24.54 -13.15
N THR A 845 34.35 -25.60 -12.47
CA THR A 845 35.30 -26.47 -11.74
C THR A 845 35.88 -27.49 -12.73
N ALA A 846 37.20 -27.52 -12.89
CA ALA A 846 37.89 -28.40 -13.84
C ALA A 846 37.44 -29.87 -13.68
N GLY A 847 36.76 -30.41 -14.70
CA GLY A 847 36.32 -31.81 -14.73
C GLY A 847 34.87 -32.11 -14.32
N ARG A 848 34.04 -31.11 -14.00
CA ARG A 848 32.58 -31.29 -13.80
C ARG A 848 31.75 -30.48 -14.79
N GLU A 849 30.51 -30.90 -15.01
CA GLU A 849 29.54 -30.19 -15.85
C GLU A 849 29.45 -28.71 -15.45
N ARG A 850 29.33 -27.80 -16.44
CA ARG A 850 29.30 -26.35 -16.21
C ARG A 850 28.11 -25.98 -15.32
N THR A 851 28.37 -25.79 -14.03
CA THR A 851 27.39 -25.24 -13.08
C THR A 851 27.47 -23.73 -13.07
N ARG A 852 26.33 -23.07 -13.15
CA ARG A 852 26.22 -21.62 -12.97
C ARG A 852 25.81 -21.31 -11.55
N ARG A 853 26.42 -20.28 -10.97
CA ARG A 853 25.96 -19.68 -9.71
C ARG A 853 25.08 -18.48 -10.04
N ALA A 854 23.93 -18.38 -9.40
CA ALA A 854 23.03 -17.23 -9.56
C ALA A 854 22.62 -16.69 -8.19
N GLY A 855 22.54 -15.36 -8.08
CA GLY A 855 21.92 -14.69 -6.94
C GLY A 855 20.48 -14.33 -7.26
N ILE A 856 19.54 -14.75 -6.42
CA ILE A 856 18.11 -14.49 -6.56
C ILE A 856 17.65 -13.61 -5.40
N GLN A 857 16.94 -12.52 -5.69
CA GLN A 857 16.28 -11.68 -4.70
C GLN A 857 14.80 -12.06 -4.63
N PHE A 858 14.27 -12.30 -3.43
CA PHE A 858 12.86 -12.64 -3.27
C PHE A 858 11.99 -11.40 -3.43
N THR A 859 10.88 -11.54 -4.16
CA THR A 859 9.92 -10.44 -4.40
C THR A 859 8.70 -10.54 -3.49
N ASN A 860 8.33 -11.76 -3.08
CA ASN A 860 7.21 -12.01 -2.17
C ASN A 860 7.40 -13.37 -1.50
N ALA A 861 8.20 -13.42 -0.43
CA ALA A 861 8.40 -14.63 0.35
C ALA A 861 7.83 -14.45 1.76
N ASP A 862 7.35 -15.55 2.35
CA ASP A 862 6.95 -15.58 3.75
C ASP A 862 8.21 -15.50 4.62
N GLU A 863 8.48 -14.31 5.14
CA GLU A 863 9.65 -13.97 5.95
C GLU A 863 9.73 -14.83 7.21
N ALA A 864 8.62 -15.04 7.91
CA ALA A 864 8.58 -15.87 9.12
C ALA A 864 8.91 -17.34 8.82
N ALA A 865 8.40 -17.87 7.71
CA ALA A 865 8.71 -19.23 7.28
C ALA A 865 10.16 -19.39 6.80
N LEU A 866 10.73 -18.35 6.15
CA LEU A 866 12.14 -18.33 5.77
C LEU A 866 13.06 -18.28 6.98
N GLU A 867 12.75 -17.45 7.98
CA GLU A 867 13.50 -17.39 9.24
C GLU A 867 13.45 -18.72 9.98
N ALA A 868 12.26 -19.34 10.08
CA ALA A 868 12.12 -20.67 10.68
C ALA A 868 12.94 -21.72 9.93
N PHE A 869 12.94 -21.69 8.59
CA PHE A 869 13.74 -22.58 7.77
C PHE A 869 15.25 -22.38 8.00
N ILE A 870 15.70 -21.11 8.06
CA ILE A 870 17.09 -20.76 8.36
C ILE A 870 17.47 -21.29 9.74
N ILE A 871 16.68 -21.03 10.79
CA ILE A 871 16.95 -21.48 12.16
C ILE A 871 17.03 -23.00 12.23
N MET A 872 16.14 -23.71 11.52
CA MET A 872 16.06 -25.17 11.56
C MET A 872 17.19 -25.86 10.79
N ARG A 873 17.71 -25.25 9.72
CA ARG A 873 18.73 -25.84 8.82
C ARG A 873 20.12 -25.24 8.98
N ALA A 874 20.26 -24.12 9.66
CA ALA A 874 21.55 -23.58 10.01
C ALA A 874 22.15 -24.46 11.12
N ASP A 875 22.91 -25.47 10.71
CA ASP A 875 24.02 -25.95 11.53
C ASP A 875 24.99 -24.76 11.65
N LEU A 876 24.70 -23.87 12.60
CA LEU A 876 25.49 -22.68 12.88
C LEU A 876 26.91 -23.12 13.21
N LYS A 877 27.81 -23.06 12.23
CA LYS A 877 29.22 -22.86 12.51
C LYS A 877 29.33 -21.45 13.08
N SER A 878 29.29 -21.35 14.40
CA SER A 878 29.74 -20.17 15.15
C SER A 878 31.15 -19.79 14.75
#